data_AF-A0A538R8Y9-F1
#
_entry.id   AF-A0A538R8Y9-F1
#
_cell.length_a   1.000
_cell.length_b   1.000
_cell.length_c   1.000
_cell.angle_alpha   90.00
_cell.angle_beta   90.00
_cell.angle_gamma   90.00
#
_symmetry.space_group_name_H-M   'P 1'
#
loop_
_entity.id
_entity.type
_entity.pdbx_description
1 polymer ?
#
loop_
_entity_poly.entity_id
_entity_poly.type
_entity_poly.pdbx_seq_one_letter_code
_entity_poly.pdbx_strand_id
1 'polypeptide(L)'
;MPVAKQWGRPSLFTWLLSSIDGALTGADGKLYLFCKSKDSPQVTYCLRYSTVPVDALDTLVLDEESPKKASELWAITSKDADIVHVVTAAFERSGSAYLYTLRTAGDQSFALRYSRGNQSPFAPDVGYPAPMPGKIRDLSKDFYAGILTADQKYAITRLTSHTAEHFSLLLFAGGVKKLLTLATQQVPELPHFVAKGSATPGPNDLAIDTTFVKEYPGSDGSTGLDFASANGFYYTEIFFHIPYLIAQALKQEQRFSDAKTWYEYVFDPTVTDGVSFWQIQFLSDKAFGDEATDKLSAQIEAYRTDPFDPHRIAELRPIAYRKAFVMSYIDNLLEWGDMLFRQYTRETIGEATMLYVLAAGLLGKRPEDLGKRRMSQPDSLTYDQIHSFDTKLPLDEDLLELENGHPPLPADPTTITTPNDSIFNPYFFIPENDQFVGLWNRVGDRLFKIRHGLNIDGVKQALALFAPPVDVLALVQAFASGAGLAQALADYNAQVPHYRFTYMLGRARELTARLVSLGGALLSALEKKDAEELSLLRNTQEHSIFELQLQIKQQQLEAARQSLAALQEGLKNARSRETHYQQLLSTGLTAHEQAQIAGMVVGQVFSQVANVIGIASSVAHFVPQVGSPFAMTYGGIQVGSGLQGLSQAFKALSELASFQSSLSATLGGWERRTQDWELQRTLATGDTLQIGRQIRAAEVQVDVANREIQVSRRQIKNNEAIDTFMNSKFTSKQLYQFMIGKLSAVYFQTYHLALGYAKAAQRALQFELGLAESDVGFIGASYWDSLKKGLTAGEQLQLDLDRLDKFHCEINERRMEITKYVSLAQVDPLALVRLKERGSCEFELGEALFDGDFPGHYCRQIKTVSLSFPAVVGPYHNFNATLTQLGHRTLLAPDKKVLKQLLAPSPTDTEPPATVLRVDWRPNQQVALSTGVNDSGLFQVDYHDERYLPFEGTGAVSTWRLEVNGVDGPLHRQTLSDVIITVRYTARTGGSVLAETAKNTLGKQQRDTAWFLNLATDFSDRWQAFMNKPSDGLVLSVERSRLPQASSNKVTGVYLHYELVDEPVDDFSRQAMTLSAPGQREIQLKPGSFKTGLTLPLFEQGDPANTAWKLMPAGGAAKFSTRNLRTIALVVTYKTKPSF
;
A
#
# COMPACT_ATOMS: atom_id res chain seq x y z
N MET A 1 -31.68 -27.88 -29.20
CA MET A 1 -31.40 -28.67 -30.43
C MET A 1 -32.43 -28.27 -31.51
N PRO A 2 -32.15 -28.30 -32.84
CA PRO A 2 -33.19 -28.00 -33.85
C PRO A 2 -34.39 -28.91 -33.63
N VAL A 3 -35.62 -28.49 -33.95
CA VAL A 3 -36.81 -29.37 -33.87
C VAL A 3 -36.66 -30.65 -34.72
N ALA A 4 -35.72 -30.66 -35.68
CA ALA A 4 -35.23 -31.86 -36.35
C ALA A 4 -34.42 -32.85 -35.47
N LYS A 5 -34.13 -32.54 -34.21
CA LYS A 5 -33.33 -33.38 -33.29
C LYS A 5 -34.09 -33.87 -32.06
N GLN A 6 -35.26 -33.32 -31.72
CA GLN A 6 -36.07 -33.90 -30.64
C GLN A 6 -36.99 -35.01 -31.17
N TRP A 7 -37.44 -34.94 -32.43
CA TRP A 7 -38.20 -36.03 -33.09
C TRP A 7 -37.48 -36.66 -34.30
N GLY A 8 -36.29 -36.15 -34.65
CA GLY A 8 -35.47 -36.72 -35.71
C GLY A 8 -36.08 -36.63 -37.12
N ARG A 9 -35.37 -37.20 -38.10
CA ARG A 9 -36.03 -37.83 -39.26
C ARG A 9 -36.60 -39.17 -38.78
N PRO A 10 -37.74 -39.65 -39.29
CA PRO A 10 -38.14 -41.03 -39.04
C PRO A 10 -37.01 -41.97 -39.50
N SER A 11 -36.39 -42.73 -38.59
CA SER A 11 -35.31 -43.69 -38.93
C SER A 11 -35.81 -44.76 -39.91
N LEU A 12 -37.08 -45.15 -39.77
CA LEU A 12 -37.87 -45.90 -40.72
C LEU A 12 -38.19 -45.02 -41.94
N PHE A 13 -37.62 -45.37 -43.09
CA PHE A 13 -37.86 -44.73 -44.39
C PHE A 13 -37.20 -43.35 -44.61
N THR A 14 -36.00 -43.11 -44.07
CA THR A 14 -35.17 -41.90 -44.31
C THR A 14 -34.83 -41.60 -45.79
N TRP A 15 -34.95 -42.61 -46.65
CA TRP A 15 -34.85 -42.48 -48.11
C TRP A 15 -36.14 -41.93 -48.74
N LEU A 16 -37.28 -42.03 -48.06
CA LEU A 16 -38.62 -41.69 -48.57
C LEU A 16 -39.22 -40.43 -47.93
N LEU A 17 -38.86 -40.08 -46.68
CA LEU A 17 -39.51 -39.02 -45.89
C LEU A 17 -38.58 -37.83 -45.57
N SER A 18 -39.13 -36.61 -45.52
CA SER A 18 -38.38 -35.35 -45.31
C SER A 18 -38.66 -34.65 -43.97
N SER A 19 -39.91 -34.59 -43.51
CA SER A 19 -40.33 -33.97 -42.23
C SER A 19 -41.58 -34.63 -41.64
N ILE A 20 -41.80 -34.44 -40.33
CA ILE A 20 -43.08 -34.71 -39.66
C ILE A 20 -43.84 -33.38 -39.59
N ASP A 21 -45.02 -33.33 -40.20
CA ASP A 21 -45.81 -32.10 -40.37
C ASP A 21 -47.02 -32.05 -39.41
N GLY A 22 -47.34 -33.15 -38.73
CA GLY A 22 -48.40 -33.20 -37.71
C GLY A 22 -48.51 -34.56 -37.02
N ALA A 23 -49.14 -34.58 -35.84
CA ALA A 23 -49.41 -35.78 -35.07
C ALA A 23 -50.84 -35.76 -34.51
N LEU A 24 -51.47 -36.94 -34.40
CA LEU A 24 -52.80 -37.12 -33.84
C LEU A 24 -52.84 -38.41 -33.03
N THR A 25 -53.50 -38.38 -31.87
CA THR A 25 -53.93 -39.60 -31.17
C THR A 25 -55.40 -39.85 -31.50
N GLY A 26 -55.71 -41.03 -32.07
CA GLY A 26 -57.11 -41.43 -32.34
C GLY A 26 -57.80 -41.99 -31.09
N ALA A 27 -59.13 -42.07 -31.05
CA ALA A 27 -59.87 -42.70 -29.94
C ALA A 27 -59.62 -44.22 -29.81
N ASP A 28 -58.89 -44.83 -30.74
CA ASP A 28 -58.37 -46.19 -30.60
C ASP A 28 -57.08 -46.27 -29.76
N GLY A 29 -56.65 -45.15 -29.15
CA GLY A 29 -55.48 -45.07 -28.27
C GLY A 29 -54.15 -45.16 -29.01
N LYS A 30 -54.14 -44.94 -30.32
CA LYS A 30 -52.96 -45.10 -31.18
C LYS A 30 -52.47 -43.77 -31.74
N LEU A 31 -51.16 -43.68 -31.93
CA LEU A 31 -50.47 -42.51 -32.48
C LEU A 31 -50.40 -42.57 -34.01
N TYR A 32 -50.82 -41.49 -34.65
CA TYR A 32 -50.74 -41.25 -36.08
C TYR A 32 -49.76 -40.10 -36.34
N LEU A 33 -48.75 -40.36 -37.17
CA LEU A 33 -47.77 -39.35 -37.60
C LEU A 33 -47.93 -39.05 -39.08
N PHE A 34 -47.99 -37.76 -39.43
CA PHE A 34 -48.14 -37.29 -40.80
C PHE A 34 -46.81 -36.73 -41.27
N CYS A 35 -46.25 -37.34 -42.32
CA CYS A 35 -44.90 -37.09 -42.79
C CYS A 35 -44.89 -36.71 -44.28
N LYS A 36 -44.01 -35.80 -44.68
CA LYS A 36 -43.84 -35.43 -46.09
C LYS A 36 -42.88 -36.35 -46.82
N SER A 37 -43.14 -36.62 -48.09
CA SER A 37 -42.20 -37.31 -48.97
C SER A 37 -40.96 -36.46 -49.25
N LYS A 38 -39.82 -37.12 -49.45
CA LYS A 38 -38.54 -36.48 -49.76
C LYS A 38 -38.37 -36.17 -51.24
N ASP A 39 -38.85 -37.05 -52.12
CA ASP A 39 -38.66 -36.94 -53.57
C ASP A 39 -39.84 -36.29 -54.30
N SER A 40 -41.03 -36.29 -53.68
CA SER A 40 -42.26 -35.76 -54.28
C SER A 40 -43.07 -34.95 -53.26
N PRO A 41 -42.92 -33.61 -53.19
CA PRO A 41 -43.54 -32.75 -52.16
C PRO A 41 -45.08 -32.80 -52.10
N GLN A 42 -45.72 -33.39 -53.10
CA GLN A 42 -47.17 -33.54 -53.25
C GLN A 42 -47.71 -34.85 -52.64
N VAL A 43 -46.84 -35.66 -52.04
CA VAL A 43 -47.19 -36.91 -51.38
C VAL A 43 -47.00 -36.77 -49.88
N THR A 44 -48.09 -36.99 -49.13
CA THR A 44 -48.07 -37.08 -47.67
C THR A 44 -48.29 -38.52 -47.25
N TYR A 45 -47.44 -39.00 -46.33
CA TYR A 45 -47.50 -40.31 -45.73
C TYR A 45 -48.13 -40.24 -44.34
N CYS A 46 -48.95 -41.23 -44.00
CA CYS A 46 -49.48 -41.43 -42.65
C CYS A 46 -48.93 -42.74 -42.08
N LEU A 47 -48.29 -42.64 -40.91
CA LEU A 47 -47.71 -43.75 -40.16
C LEU A 47 -48.56 -44.02 -38.92
N ARG A 48 -49.04 -45.26 -38.76
CA ARG A 48 -49.80 -45.68 -37.57
C ARG A 48 -48.99 -46.60 -36.67
N TYR A 49 -48.85 -46.20 -35.41
CA TYR A 49 -48.17 -46.98 -34.38
C TYR A 49 -49.17 -47.68 -33.45
N SER A 50 -48.90 -48.94 -33.12
CA SER A 50 -49.82 -49.79 -32.35
C SER A 50 -49.56 -49.81 -30.84
N THR A 51 -48.44 -49.24 -30.38
CA THR A 51 -47.87 -49.51 -29.04
C THR A 51 -47.21 -48.28 -28.39
N VAL A 52 -47.67 -47.06 -28.70
CA VAL A 52 -47.14 -45.82 -28.10
C VAL A 52 -48.23 -45.15 -27.23
N PRO A 53 -48.08 -45.13 -25.89
CA PRO A 53 -48.96 -44.39 -24.97
C PRO A 53 -48.87 -42.87 -25.21
N VAL A 54 -49.93 -42.13 -24.86
CA VAL A 54 -50.04 -40.67 -25.09
C VAL A 54 -49.01 -39.89 -24.27
N ASP A 55 -48.80 -40.36 -23.06
CA ASP A 55 -47.86 -39.96 -22.03
C ASP A 55 -46.38 -40.21 -22.42
N ALA A 56 -46.13 -40.97 -23.49
CA ALA A 56 -44.77 -41.21 -24.02
C ALA A 56 -44.38 -40.28 -25.18
N LEU A 57 -45.22 -39.30 -25.57
CA LEU A 57 -44.90 -38.38 -26.67
C LEU A 57 -43.68 -37.52 -26.38
N ASP A 58 -43.54 -37.02 -25.15
CA ASP A 58 -42.46 -36.08 -24.79
C ASP A 58 -41.08 -36.76 -24.69
N THR A 59 -41.04 -38.09 -24.67
CA THR A 59 -39.84 -38.92 -24.54
C THR A 59 -39.58 -39.82 -25.77
N LEU A 60 -40.36 -39.67 -26.84
CA LEU A 60 -40.29 -40.55 -28.02
C LEU A 60 -39.05 -40.25 -28.88
N VAL A 61 -38.02 -41.12 -28.81
CA VAL A 61 -36.83 -41.07 -29.67
C VAL A 61 -36.94 -42.14 -30.76
N LEU A 62 -37.04 -41.75 -32.03
CA LEU A 62 -37.24 -42.69 -33.16
C LEU A 62 -35.95 -43.39 -33.64
N ASP A 63 -34.81 -43.22 -32.95
CA ASP A 63 -33.47 -43.67 -33.38
C ASP A 63 -32.97 -44.98 -32.70
N GLU A 64 -33.83 -45.79 -32.06
CA GLU A 64 -33.41 -47.09 -31.47
C GLU A 64 -33.14 -48.19 -32.51
N GLU A 65 -32.10 -49.02 -32.31
CA GLU A 65 -31.70 -50.16 -33.16
C GLU A 65 -32.77 -51.28 -33.28
N SER A 66 -33.87 -51.21 -32.52
CA SER A 66 -34.99 -52.15 -32.57
C SER A 66 -36.29 -51.43 -32.95
N PRO A 67 -36.64 -51.30 -34.24
CA PRO A 67 -37.76 -50.47 -34.65
C PRO A 67 -39.11 -50.98 -34.11
N LYS A 68 -39.85 -50.12 -33.39
CA LYS A 68 -41.27 -50.37 -33.09
C LYS A 68 -42.03 -50.46 -34.42
N LYS A 69 -42.60 -51.63 -34.73
CA LYS A 69 -43.24 -51.88 -36.03
C LYS A 69 -44.36 -50.87 -36.31
N ALA A 70 -44.20 -50.08 -37.36
CA ALA A 70 -45.31 -49.38 -37.98
C ALA A 70 -46.32 -50.43 -38.43
N SER A 71 -47.54 -50.35 -37.89
CA SER A 71 -48.57 -51.35 -38.16
C SER A 71 -49.10 -51.25 -39.59
N GLU A 72 -49.17 -50.03 -40.13
CA GLU A 72 -49.68 -49.70 -41.46
C GLU A 72 -48.98 -48.42 -41.97
N LEU A 73 -48.73 -48.35 -43.29
CA LEU A 73 -48.21 -47.17 -44.01
C LEU A 73 -49.17 -46.84 -45.15
N TRP A 74 -49.56 -45.57 -45.26
CA TRP A 74 -50.43 -45.08 -46.33
C TRP A 74 -49.82 -43.87 -47.03
N ALA A 75 -50.03 -43.77 -48.34
CA ALA A 75 -49.62 -42.65 -49.17
C ALA A 75 -50.84 -42.00 -49.81
N ILE A 76 -50.92 -40.68 -49.79
CA ILE A 76 -51.91 -39.91 -50.55
C ILE A 76 -51.22 -39.06 -51.59
N THR A 77 -51.72 -39.12 -52.83
CA THR A 77 -51.25 -38.32 -53.96
C THR A 77 -52.39 -37.38 -54.37
N SER A 78 -52.17 -36.07 -54.26
CA SER A 78 -53.10 -35.08 -54.84
C SER A 78 -52.95 -35.06 -56.37
N LYS A 79 -54.06 -34.96 -57.12
CA LYS A 79 -54.03 -34.77 -58.58
C LYS A 79 -53.94 -33.31 -59.02
N ASP A 80 -54.15 -32.36 -58.11
CA ASP A 80 -53.85 -30.95 -58.35
C ASP A 80 -52.43 -30.68 -57.85
N ALA A 81 -51.55 -30.39 -58.80
CA ALA A 81 -50.12 -30.24 -58.59
C ALA A 81 -49.72 -28.93 -57.89
N ASP A 82 -50.67 -28.20 -57.33
CA ASP A 82 -50.42 -27.00 -56.55
C ASP A 82 -51.28 -27.01 -55.28
N ILE A 83 -50.57 -27.19 -54.15
CA ILE A 83 -50.88 -26.69 -52.80
C ILE A 83 -51.46 -27.71 -51.79
N VAL A 84 -50.57 -28.29 -50.97
CA VAL A 84 -50.78 -28.64 -49.55
C VAL A 84 -49.46 -28.41 -48.81
N HIS A 85 -49.35 -27.38 -47.96
CA HIS A 85 -48.06 -27.06 -47.32
C HIS A 85 -47.98 -27.45 -45.84
N VAL A 86 -49.06 -27.42 -45.07
CA VAL A 86 -49.06 -27.69 -43.62
C VAL A 86 -50.40 -28.33 -43.20
N VAL A 87 -50.34 -29.35 -42.35
CA VAL A 87 -51.51 -29.85 -41.61
C VAL A 87 -51.74 -28.91 -40.43
N THR A 88 -52.86 -28.19 -40.43
CA THR A 88 -53.13 -27.16 -39.42
C THR A 88 -53.93 -27.67 -38.23
N ALA A 89 -54.74 -28.71 -38.44
CA ALA A 89 -55.44 -29.42 -37.37
C ALA A 89 -55.79 -30.84 -37.80
N ALA A 90 -55.80 -31.77 -36.84
CA ALA A 90 -56.22 -33.14 -37.04
C ALA A 90 -57.13 -33.55 -35.89
N PHE A 91 -58.22 -34.26 -36.17
CA PHE A 91 -59.08 -34.85 -35.14
C PHE A 91 -59.73 -36.15 -35.66
N GLU A 92 -60.17 -36.99 -34.74
CA GLU A 92 -60.83 -38.26 -35.06
C GLU A 92 -62.31 -38.19 -34.69
N ARG A 93 -63.17 -38.67 -35.59
CA ARG A 93 -64.62 -38.72 -35.38
C ARG A 93 -65.18 -40.01 -35.99
N SER A 94 -65.82 -40.83 -35.18
CA SER A 94 -66.51 -42.05 -35.61
C SER A 94 -65.62 -43.06 -36.36
N GLY A 95 -64.38 -43.27 -35.88
CA GLY A 95 -63.44 -44.24 -36.45
C GLY A 95 -62.78 -43.79 -37.76
N SER A 96 -62.91 -42.52 -38.12
CA SER A 96 -62.28 -41.89 -39.29
C SER A 96 -61.44 -40.68 -38.83
N ALA A 97 -60.19 -40.59 -39.32
CA ALA A 97 -59.34 -39.43 -39.07
C ALA A 97 -59.64 -38.33 -40.09
N TYR A 98 -59.76 -37.09 -39.61
CA TYR A 98 -59.99 -35.90 -40.40
C TYR A 98 -58.79 -34.98 -40.30
N LEU A 99 -58.30 -34.54 -41.46
CA LEU A 99 -57.18 -33.61 -41.57
C LEU A 99 -57.66 -32.31 -42.20
N TYR A 100 -57.27 -31.21 -41.57
CA TYR A 100 -57.50 -29.87 -42.06
C TYR A 100 -56.18 -29.28 -42.54
N THR A 101 -56.19 -28.83 -43.80
CA THR A 101 -55.03 -28.22 -44.45
C THR A 101 -55.40 -26.85 -44.98
N LEU A 102 -54.47 -25.90 -44.87
CA LEU A 102 -54.59 -24.57 -45.45
C LEU A 102 -53.99 -24.53 -46.86
N ARG A 103 -54.68 -23.85 -47.78
CA ARG A 103 -54.19 -23.58 -49.14
C ARG A 103 -53.41 -22.25 -49.15
N THR A 104 -52.14 -22.25 -49.56
CA THR A 104 -51.28 -21.04 -49.58
C THR A 104 -51.67 -19.97 -50.62
N ALA A 105 -52.61 -20.23 -51.54
CA ALA A 105 -53.03 -19.27 -52.57
C ALA A 105 -54.45 -18.71 -52.38
N GLY A 106 -55.06 -18.88 -51.21
CA GLY A 106 -56.38 -18.32 -50.91
C GLY A 106 -56.91 -18.84 -49.58
N ASP A 107 -57.68 -18.01 -48.88
CA ASP A 107 -58.12 -18.16 -47.49
C ASP A 107 -59.16 -19.29 -47.26
N GLN A 108 -59.00 -20.44 -47.93
CA GLN A 108 -59.92 -21.56 -47.90
C GLN A 108 -59.26 -22.81 -47.32
N SER A 109 -59.81 -23.30 -46.22
CA SER A 109 -59.53 -24.60 -45.61
C SER A 109 -60.44 -25.68 -46.21
N PHE A 110 -59.89 -26.88 -46.41
CA PHE A 110 -60.67 -28.06 -46.81
C PHE A 110 -60.33 -29.25 -45.93
N ALA A 111 -61.28 -30.18 -45.81
CA ALA A 111 -61.17 -31.38 -44.99
C ALA A 111 -60.91 -32.61 -45.87
N LEU A 112 -59.88 -33.38 -45.54
CA LEU A 112 -59.61 -34.69 -46.13
C LEU A 112 -60.04 -35.78 -45.14
N ARG A 113 -60.89 -36.70 -45.58
CA ARG A 113 -61.37 -37.84 -44.77
C ARG A 113 -60.55 -39.09 -45.08
N TYR A 114 -60.06 -39.76 -44.05
CA TYR A 114 -59.39 -41.05 -44.16
C TYR A 114 -60.33 -42.17 -43.65
N SER A 115 -60.53 -43.20 -44.48
CA SER A 115 -61.42 -44.35 -44.24
C SER A 115 -60.75 -45.66 -44.64
N ARG A 116 -61.09 -46.75 -43.96
CA ARG A 116 -60.44 -48.09 -44.02
C ARG A 116 -60.83 -48.88 -45.28
N GLY A 117 -59.84 -49.32 -46.10
CA GLY A 117 -59.94 -50.29 -47.22
C GLY A 117 -59.33 -49.75 -48.53
N ASN A 118 -58.32 -50.34 -49.21
CA ASN A 118 -58.01 -51.73 -49.60
C ASN A 118 -56.45 -51.93 -49.66
N GLN A 119 -55.92 -53.15 -49.45
CA GLN A 119 -54.47 -53.44 -49.30
C GLN A 119 -53.67 -53.68 -50.61
N SER A 120 -52.49 -53.04 -50.72
CA SER A 120 -51.17 -53.43 -51.35
C SER A 120 -51.10 -53.96 -52.82
N PRO A 121 -49.92 -54.16 -53.45
CA PRO A 121 -48.77 -53.30 -53.78
C PRO A 121 -48.57 -53.16 -55.33
N PHE A 122 -47.79 -52.17 -55.77
CA PHE A 122 -47.43 -51.82 -57.18
C PHE A 122 -48.53 -51.14 -58.04
N ALA A 123 -48.11 -50.04 -58.68
CA ALA A 123 -48.87 -49.04 -59.44
C ALA A 123 -49.52 -49.56 -60.75
N PRO A 124 -50.18 -48.69 -61.54
CA PRO A 124 -51.23 -47.73 -61.24
C PRO A 124 -52.52 -48.02 -62.08
N ASP A 125 -53.58 -47.31 -61.73
CA ASP A 125 -54.54 -46.69 -62.66
C ASP A 125 -56.02 -47.11 -62.59
N VAL A 126 -56.82 -46.04 -62.70
CA VAL A 126 -58.25 -45.85 -62.97
C VAL A 126 -59.30 -46.48 -62.04
N GLY A 127 -59.76 -45.65 -61.11
CA GLY A 127 -61.04 -45.84 -60.41
C GLY A 127 -61.45 -44.60 -59.63
N TYR A 128 -61.74 -43.49 -60.31
CA TYR A 128 -62.39 -42.34 -59.69
C TYR A 128 -63.79 -42.73 -59.18
N PRO A 129 -64.15 -42.41 -57.91
CA PRO A 129 -65.53 -42.19 -57.54
C PRO A 129 -65.96 -40.78 -57.93
N ALA A 130 -67.21 -40.70 -58.38
CA ALA A 130 -67.90 -39.60 -59.03
C ALA A 130 -67.84 -38.21 -58.35
N PRO A 131 -67.99 -37.12 -59.13
CA PRO A 131 -68.13 -35.77 -58.60
C PRO A 131 -69.38 -35.64 -57.72
N MET A 132 -69.25 -35.04 -56.54
CA MET A 132 -70.44 -34.54 -55.83
C MET A 132 -71.12 -33.46 -56.69
N PRO A 133 -72.44 -33.54 -56.91
CA PRO A 133 -73.17 -32.54 -57.67
C PRO A 133 -73.34 -31.29 -56.80
N GLY A 134 -72.73 -30.19 -57.24
CA GLY A 134 -72.99 -28.86 -56.69
C GLY A 134 -71.72 -28.14 -56.25
N LYS A 135 -71.42 -27.00 -56.89
CA LYS A 135 -70.57 -25.97 -56.30
C LYS A 135 -71.21 -25.55 -54.97
N ILE A 136 -70.68 -25.98 -53.84
CA ILE A 136 -70.97 -25.34 -52.55
C ILE A 136 -70.11 -24.07 -52.52
N ARG A 137 -70.63 -23.00 -53.15
CA ARG A 137 -70.26 -21.63 -52.79
C ARG A 137 -71.01 -21.34 -51.48
N ASP A 138 -70.28 -20.92 -50.46
CA ASP A 138 -70.73 -20.62 -49.09
C ASP A 138 -70.58 -21.76 -48.07
N LEU A 139 -69.35 -21.98 -47.63
CA LEU A 139 -69.08 -22.53 -46.29
C LEU A 139 -69.12 -21.35 -45.30
N SER A 140 -70.26 -21.15 -44.62
CA SER A 140 -70.44 -20.09 -43.63
C SER A 140 -69.75 -20.40 -42.29
N LYS A 141 -69.47 -19.35 -41.50
CA LYS A 141 -68.95 -19.42 -40.12
C LYS A 141 -69.72 -20.37 -39.20
N ASP A 142 -71.01 -20.62 -39.45
CA ASP A 142 -71.88 -21.41 -38.58
C ASP A 142 -71.59 -22.91 -38.63
N PHE A 143 -71.05 -23.42 -39.75
CA PHE A 143 -70.65 -24.83 -39.84
C PHE A 143 -69.42 -25.14 -38.97
N TYR A 144 -68.52 -24.17 -38.82
CA TYR A 144 -67.37 -24.29 -37.91
C TYR A 144 -67.79 -24.19 -36.43
N ALA A 145 -68.79 -23.36 -36.12
CA ALA A 145 -69.34 -23.22 -34.77
C ALA A 145 -70.11 -24.48 -34.28
N GLY A 146 -70.66 -25.29 -35.20
CA GLY A 146 -71.38 -26.52 -34.84
C GLY A 146 -70.49 -27.73 -34.49
N ILE A 147 -69.19 -27.67 -34.77
CA ILE A 147 -68.23 -28.76 -34.49
C ILE A 147 -67.40 -28.48 -33.22
N LEU A 148 -67.25 -27.21 -32.84
CA LEU A 148 -66.47 -26.77 -31.68
C LEU A 148 -67.43 -26.21 -30.62
N THR A 149 -67.78 -27.00 -29.61
CA THR A 149 -68.56 -26.53 -28.46
C THR A 149 -67.73 -25.55 -27.63
N ALA A 150 -68.31 -24.42 -27.22
CA ALA A 150 -67.68 -23.37 -26.41
C ALA A 150 -67.12 -23.86 -25.04
N ASP A 151 -67.53 -25.06 -24.61
CA ASP A 151 -67.12 -25.67 -23.34
C ASP A 151 -65.74 -26.34 -23.39
N GLN A 152 -65.16 -26.53 -24.58
CA GLN A 152 -63.80 -27.05 -24.77
C GLN A 152 -62.96 -26.02 -25.52
N LYS A 153 -62.24 -25.20 -24.76
CA LYS A 153 -61.21 -24.31 -25.30
C LYS A 153 -59.90 -25.09 -25.44
N TYR A 154 -59.20 -24.89 -26.55
CA TYR A 154 -57.93 -25.57 -26.84
C TYR A 154 -56.74 -24.64 -26.54
N ALA A 155 -55.58 -25.22 -26.24
CA ALA A 155 -54.31 -24.49 -26.10
C ALA A 155 -53.49 -24.60 -27.39
N ILE A 156 -52.84 -23.51 -27.79
CA ILE A 156 -51.89 -23.50 -28.92
C ILE A 156 -50.48 -23.55 -28.34
N THR A 157 -49.70 -24.56 -28.73
CA THR A 157 -48.30 -24.69 -28.32
C THR A 157 -47.39 -24.49 -29.53
N ARG A 158 -46.44 -23.55 -29.44
CA ARG A 158 -45.39 -23.39 -30.45
C ARG A 158 -44.28 -24.40 -30.19
N LEU A 159 -44.04 -25.30 -31.14
CA LEU A 159 -42.98 -26.31 -31.05
C LEU A 159 -41.64 -25.83 -31.61
N THR A 160 -41.65 -24.88 -32.55
CA THR A 160 -40.45 -24.40 -33.25
C THR A 160 -40.10 -22.97 -32.87
N SER A 161 -38.84 -22.59 -33.01
CA SER A 161 -38.41 -21.20 -32.86
C SER A 161 -37.42 -20.82 -33.98
N HIS A 162 -37.53 -19.58 -34.45
CA HIS A 162 -36.68 -19.00 -35.49
C HIS A 162 -35.53 -18.15 -34.93
N THR A 163 -35.43 -18.04 -33.60
CA THR A 163 -34.52 -17.10 -32.90
C THR A 163 -33.05 -17.52 -32.98
N ALA A 164 -32.77 -18.80 -33.26
CA ALA A 164 -31.41 -19.35 -33.28
C ALA A 164 -30.49 -18.67 -34.32
N GLU A 165 -30.98 -18.38 -35.53
CA GLU A 165 -30.20 -17.68 -36.56
C GLU A 165 -29.92 -16.24 -36.12
N HIS A 166 -30.90 -15.58 -35.52
CA HIS A 166 -30.78 -14.22 -35.01
C HIS A 166 -29.77 -14.12 -33.86
N PHE A 167 -29.82 -15.05 -32.89
CA PHE A 167 -28.85 -15.12 -31.80
C PHE A 167 -27.44 -15.39 -32.30
N SER A 168 -27.29 -16.29 -33.27
CA SER A 168 -26.00 -16.56 -33.92
C SER A 168 -25.41 -15.28 -34.52
N LEU A 169 -26.21 -14.53 -35.30
CA LEU A 169 -25.78 -13.27 -35.90
C LEU A 169 -25.41 -12.21 -34.84
N LEU A 170 -26.21 -12.06 -33.78
CA LEU A 170 -25.92 -11.11 -32.70
C LEU A 170 -24.64 -11.47 -31.94
N LEU A 171 -24.43 -12.76 -31.69
CA LEU A 171 -23.21 -13.27 -31.06
C LEU A 171 -21.99 -13.07 -31.95
N PHE A 172 -22.08 -13.31 -33.26
CA PHE A 172 -20.99 -13.07 -34.21
C PHE A 172 -20.67 -11.57 -34.37
N ALA A 173 -21.68 -10.72 -34.46
CA ALA A 173 -21.50 -9.29 -34.72
C ALA A 173 -21.08 -8.49 -33.48
N GLY A 174 -21.59 -8.86 -32.29
CA GLY A 174 -21.42 -8.07 -31.06
C GLY A 174 -20.91 -8.85 -29.84
N GLY A 175 -20.59 -10.14 -30.02
CA GLY A 175 -20.09 -11.00 -28.94
C GLY A 175 -21.15 -11.32 -27.87
N VAL A 176 -20.68 -11.93 -26.77
CA VAL A 176 -21.53 -12.36 -25.65
C VAL A 176 -22.30 -11.19 -25.03
N LYS A 177 -21.65 -10.02 -24.90
CA LYS A 177 -22.29 -8.81 -24.37
C LYS A 177 -23.53 -8.40 -25.16
N LYS A 178 -23.52 -8.57 -26.49
CA LYS A 178 -24.67 -8.20 -27.34
C LYS A 178 -25.78 -9.24 -27.28
N LEU A 179 -25.43 -10.53 -27.18
CA LEU A 179 -26.38 -11.62 -27.02
C LEU A 179 -27.16 -11.50 -25.70
N LEU A 180 -26.46 -11.28 -24.58
CA LEU A 180 -27.04 -11.25 -23.23
C LEU A 180 -27.68 -9.91 -22.85
N THR A 181 -28.29 -9.19 -23.80
CA THR A 181 -29.01 -7.94 -23.50
C THR A 181 -30.51 -8.17 -23.42
N LEU A 182 -31.20 -7.34 -22.63
CA LEU A 182 -32.66 -7.34 -22.58
C LEU A 182 -33.29 -7.10 -23.96
N ALA A 183 -32.66 -6.27 -24.80
CA ALA A 183 -33.12 -6.01 -26.17
C ALA A 183 -33.16 -7.26 -27.06
N THR A 184 -32.23 -8.20 -26.85
CA THR A 184 -32.21 -9.48 -27.57
C THR A 184 -33.34 -10.41 -27.12
N GLN A 185 -33.69 -10.35 -25.84
CA GLN A 185 -34.80 -11.12 -25.28
C GLN A 185 -36.17 -10.55 -25.69
N GLN A 186 -36.23 -9.26 -26.05
CA GLN A 186 -37.43 -8.61 -26.57
C GLN A 186 -37.67 -8.86 -28.06
N VAL A 187 -36.87 -9.71 -28.72
CA VAL A 187 -37.11 -10.09 -30.12
C VAL A 187 -38.32 -11.05 -30.16
N PRO A 188 -39.39 -10.72 -30.91
CA PRO A 188 -40.60 -11.52 -30.93
C PRO A 188 -40.35 -12.84 -31.65
N GLU A 189 -40.98 -13.91 -31.16
CA GLU A 189 -40.97 -15.20 -31.84
C GLU A 189 -42.00 -15.28 -32.97
N LEU A 190 -41.57 -15.73 -34.15
CA LEU A 190 -42.38 -15.95 -35.35
C LEU A 190 -42.79 -17.43 -35.49
N PRO A 191 -44.03 -17.73 -35.91
CA PRO A 191 -45.10 -16.76 -36.18
C PRO A 191 -45.63 -16.16 -34.88
N HIS A 192 -45.87 -14.84 -34.88
CA HIS A 192 -46.37 -14.12 -33.72
C HIS A 192 -47.90 -14.24 -33.67
N PHE A 193 -48.48 -14.52 -32.50
CA PHE A 193 -49.92 -14.79 -32.36
C PHE A 193 -50.60 -13.60 -31.72
N VAL A 194 -51.72 -13.15 -32.30
CA VAL A 194 -52.39 -11.92 -31.85
C VAL A 194 -53.88 -12.15 -31.73
N ALA A 195 -54.51 -11.68 -30.66
CA ALA A 195 -55.96 -11.73 -30.51
C ALA A 195 -56.67 -10.99 -31.67
N LYS A 196 -57.65 -11.66 -32.26
CA LYS A 196 -58.47 -11.16 -33.36
C LYS A 196 -59.23 -9.90 -32.94
N GLY A 197 -58.89 -8.76 -33.53
CA GLY A 197 -59.47 -7.45 -33.23
C GLY A 197 -58.52 -6.43 -32.57
N SER A 198 -57.28 -6.82 -32.27
CA SER A 198 -56.21 -5.87 -31.92
C SER A 198 -55.71 -5.09 -33.16
N ALA A 199 -55.24 -3.85 -32.96
CA ALA A 199 -54.99 -2.90 -34.06
C ALA A 199 -53.76 -3.24 -34.92
N THR A 200 -53.98 -3.37 -36.24
CA THR A 200 -53.02 -3.57 -37.35
C THR A 200 -52.02 -4.73 -37.18
N PRO A 201 -52.39 -5.96 -37.62
CA PRO A 201 -51.46 -7.08 -37.69
C PRO A 201 -50.38 -6.84 -38.76
N GLY A 202 -49.13 -7.16 -38.42
CA GLY A 202 -48.01 -7.22 -39.36
C GLY A 202 -48.13 -8.42 -40.32
N PRO A 203 -47.32 -8.47 -41.38
CA PRO A 203 -47.41 -9.50 -42.43
C PRO A 203 -47.16 -10.94 -41.96
N ASN A 204 -46.64 -11.14 -40.74
CA ASN A 204 -46.31 -12.45 -40.15
C ASN A 204 -47.12 -12.76 -38.87
N ASP A 205 -48.17 -11.99 -38.58
CA ASP A 205 -49.03 -12.18 -37.40
C ASP A 205 -50.19 -13.14 -37.71
N LEU A 206 -50.42 -14.12 -36.82
CA LEU A 206 -51.53 -15.05 -36.89
C LEU A 206 -52.65 -14.59 -35.94
N ALA A 207 -53.79 -14.20 -36.50
CA ALA A 207 -54.95 -13.76 -35.73
C ALA A 207 -55.67 -14.95 -35.07
N ILE A 208 -55.72 -14.97 -33.73
CA ILE A 208 -56.34 -16.02 -32.92
C ILE A 208 -57.69 -15.54 -32.37
N ASP A 209 -58.71 -16.38 -32.55
CA ASP A 209 -60.05 -16.17 -32.00
C ASP A 209 -60.11 -16.70 -30.57
N THR A 210 -60.02 -15.79 -29.59
CA THR A 210 -59.99 -16.10 -28.14
C THR A 210 -61.30 -16.71 -27.61
N THR A 211 -62.34 -16.77 -28.45
CA THR A 211 -63.58 -17.49 -28.17
C THR A 211 -63.34 -19.01 -28.05
N PHE A 212 -62.38 -19.55 -28.81
CA PHE A 212 -62.12 -21.00 -28.93
C PHE A 212 -60.76 -21.43 -28.36
N VAL A 213 -59.86 -20.48 -28.10
CA VAL A 213 -58.49 -20.73 -27.62
C VAL A 213 -58.35 -20.20 -26.19
N LYS A 214 -57.93 -21.06 -25.26
CA LYS A 214 -57.71 -20.70 -23.84
C LYS A 214 -56.37 -20.02 -23.64
N GLU A 215 -55.33 -20.54 -24.29
CA GLU A 215 -53.93 -20.17 -24.10
C GLU A 215 -53.21 -20.24 -25.44
N TYR A 216 -52.36 -19.26 -25.72
CA TYR A 216 -51.55 -19.20 -26.94
C TYR A 216 -50.22 -18.47 -26.64
N PRO A 217 -49.15 -18.70 -27.43
CA PRO A 217 -47.85 -18.09 -27.17
C PRO A 217 -47.94 -16.57 -27.22
N GLY A 218 -47.59 -15.89 -26.12
CA GLY A 218 -47.74 -14.43 -25.94
C GLY A 218 -49.09 -13.96 -25.36
N SER A 219 -49.98 -14.86 -24.94
CA SER A 219 -51.28 -14.50 -24.34
C SER A 219 -51.19 -13.74 -23.01
N ASP A 220 -50.02 -13.76 -22.37
CA ASP A 220 -49.65 -13.05 -21.15
C ASP A 220 -49.21 -11.58 -21.41
N GLY A 221 -49.22 -11.14 -22.67
CA GLY A 221 -48.79 -9.80 -23.07
C GLY A 221 -47.27 -9.65 -23.23
N SER A 222 -46.52 -10.76 -23.24
CA SER A 222 -45.09 -10.74 -23.53
C SER A 222 -44.84 -10.39 -25.01
N THR A 223 -44.14 -9.26 -25.27
CA THR A 223 -43.78 -8.82 -26.63
C THR A 223 -42.45 -9.39 -27.14
N GLY A 224 -41.84 -10.32 -26.39
CA GLY A 224 -40.49 -10.86 -26.62
C GLY A 224 -40.45 -12.39 -26.69
N LEU A 225 -39.33 -12.99 -26.27
CA LEU A 225 -39.19 -14.44 -26.16
C LEU A 225 -40.20 -15.03 -25.17
N ASP A 226 -40.72 -16.21 -25.51
CA ASP A 226 -41.65 -16.95 -24.68
C ASP A 226 -40.89 -17.99 -23.84
N PHE A 227 -40.62 -17.63 -22.58
CA PHE A 227 -39.93 -18.49 -21.60
C PHE A 227 -40.81 -19.64 -21.08
N ALA A 228 -42.13 -19.63 -21.34
CA ALA A 228 -43.06 -20.70 -21.00
C ALA A 228 -43.29 -21.68 -22.18
N SER A 229 -42.75 -21.39 -23.37
CA SER A 229 -42.88 -22.25 -24.55
C SER A 229 -42.13 -23.59 -24.41
N ALA A 230 -42.34 -24.50 -25.36
CA ALA A 230 -41.56 -25.75 -25.46
C ALA A 230 -40.03 -25.52 -25.57
N ASN A 231 -39.60 -24.32 -26.01
CA ASN A 231 -38.19 -23.94 -26.07
C ASN A 231 -37.74 -23.06 -24.89
N GLY A 232 -38.65 -22.74 -23.97
CA GLY A 232 -38.43 -21.86 -22.82
C GLY A 232 -37.27 -22.28 -21.93
N PHE A 233 -37.13 -23.58 -21.69
CA PHE A 233 -36.02 -24.16 -20.92
C PHE A 233 -34.64 -23.73 -21.48
N TYR A 234 -34.46 -23.76 -22.80
CA TYR A 234 -33.20 -23.37 -23.44
C TYR A 234 -32.93 -21.87 -23.32
N TYR A 235 -33.96 -21.03 -23.32
CA TYR A 235 -33.78 -19.59 -23.11
C TYR A 235 -33.39 -19.30 -21.67
N THR A 236 -34.03 -19.94 -20.69
CA THR A 236 -33.65 -19.84 -19.28
C THR A 236 -32.21 -20.32 -19.07
N GLU A 237 -31.81 -21.40 -19.73
CA GLU A 237 -30.44 -21.90 -19.69
C GLU A 237 -29.42 -20.90 -20.26
N ILE A 238 -29.66 -20.37 -21.46
CA ILE A 238 -28.74 -19.43 -22.15
C ILE A 238 -28.61 -18.09 -21.41
N PHE A 239 -29.73 -17.52 -20.95
CA PHE A 239 -29.74 -16.17 -20.39
C PHE A 239 -29.50 -16.13 -18.88
N PHE A 240 -29.78 -17.21 -18.13
CA PHE A 240 -29.62 -17.24 -16.67
C PHE A 240 -28.62 -18.30 -16.19
N HIS A 241 -28.85 -19.60 -16.45
CA HIS A 241 -28.05 -20.66 -15.84
C HIS A 241 -26.59 -20.68 -16.32
N ILE A 242 -26.35 -20.49 -17.63
CA ILE A 242 -24.99 -20.46 -18.18
C ILE A 242 -24.19 -19.27 -17.63
N PRO A 243 -24.68 -18.01 -17.70
CA PRO A 243 -23.98 -16.88 -17.09
C PRO A 243 -23.75 -17.06 -15.59
N TYR A 244 -24.73 -17.60 -14.87
CA TYR A 244 -24.62 -17.84 -13.43
C TYR A 244 -23.54 -18.87 -13.09
N LEU A 245 -23.51 -19.99 -13.82
CA LEU A 245 -22.51 -21.05 -13.65
C LEU A 245 -21.10 -20.54 -13.98
N ILE A 246 -20.95 -19.77 -15.07
CA ILE A 246 -19.65 -19.19 -15.45
C ILE A 246 -19.17 -18.19 -14.38
N ALA A 247 -20.06 -17.35 -13.86
CA ALA A 247 -19.73 -16.42 -12.79
C ALA A 247 -19.28 -17.17 -11.51
N GLN A 248 -19.99 -18.25 -11.14
CA GLN A 248 -19.61 -19.08 -10.00
C GLN A 248 -18.26 -19.79 -10.20
N ALA A 249 -18.00 -20.34 -11.38
CA ALA A 249 -16.72 -20.98 -11.69
C ALA A 249 -15.55 -19.96 -11.66
N LEU A 250 -15.74 -18.77 -12.23
CA LEU A 250 -14.74 -17.69 -12.18
C LEU A 250 -14.48 -17.19 -10.75
N LYS A 251 -15.52 -17.13 -9.91
CA LYS A 251 -15.39 -16.82 -8.49
C LYS A 251 -14.57 -17.88 -7.76
N GLN A 252 -14.85 -19.17 -7.99
CA GLN A 252 -14.09 -20.29 -7.40
C GLN A 252 -12.60 -20.24 -7.79
N GLU A 253 -12.30 -19.83 -9.02
CA GLU A 253 -10.93 -19.61 -9.54
C GLU A 253 -10.33 -18.23 -9.16
N GLN A 254 -10.95 -17.49 -8.23
CA GLN A 254 -10.51 -16.17 -7.72
C GLN A 254 -10.40 -15.06 -8.78
N ARG A 255 -11.06 -15.22 -9.94
CA ARG A 255 -11.13 -14.21 -11.01
C ARG A 255 -12.32 -13.27 -10.78
N PHE A 256 -12.32 -12.58 -9.63
CA PHE A 256 -13.49 -11.85 -9.12
C PHE A 256 -14.00 -10.72 -10.02
N SER A 257 -13.10 -10.01 -10.73
CA SER A 257 -13.48 -8.96 -11.69
C SER A 257 -14.19 -9.54 -12.91
N ASP A 258 -13.71 -10.69 -13.41
CA ASP A 258 -14.35 -11.39 -14.54
C ASP A 258 -15.69 -11.97 -14.11
N ALA A 259 -15.75 -12.59 -12.92
CA ALA A 259 -16.99 -13.09 -12.32
C ALA A 259 -18.03 -11.97 -12.16
N LYS A 260 -17.63 -10.79 -11.66
CA LYS A 260 -18.49 -9.60 -11.56
C LYS A 260 -19.08 -9.23 -12.93
N THR A 261 -18.27 -9.24 -13.99
CA THR A 261 -18.74 -8.94 -15.35
C THR A 261 -19.81 -9.92 -15.82
N TRP A 262 -19.64 -11.21 -15.51
CA TRP A 262 -20.64 -12.24 -15.85
C TRP A 262 -21.91 -12.13 -15.03
N TYR A 263 -21.81 -11.79 -13.73
CA TYR A 263 -22.98 -11.48 -12.93
C TYR A 263 -23.76 -10.27 -13.47
N GLU A 264 -23.04 -9.25 -13.97
CA GLU A 264 -23.64 -8.02 -14.52
C GLU A 264 -24.36 -8.20 -15.86
N TYR A 265 -24.14 -9.32 -16.57
CA TYR A 265 -25.00 -9.69 -17.70
C TYR A 265 -26.41 -10.11 -17.29
N VAL A 266 -26.64 -10.42 -16.01
CA VAL A 266 -27.93 -10.85 -15.47
C VAL A 266 -28.52 -9.78 -14.55
N PHE A 267 -27.69 -9.22 -13.66
CA PHE A 267 -28.09 -8.20 -12.68
C PHE A 267 -27.03 -7.09 -12.63
N ASP A 268 -27.39 -5.90 -13.15
CA ASP A 268 -26.52 -4.73 -13.15
C ASP A 268 -27.06 -3.66 -12.18
N PRO A 269 -26.48 -3.52 -10.98
CA PRO A 269 -26.92 -2.54 -9.99
C PRO A 269 -26.46 -1.10 -10.29
N THR A 270 -25.72 -0.86 -11.38
CA THR A 270 -25.16 0.46 -11.70
C THR A 270 -26.02 1.30 -12.66
N VAL A 271 -27.07 0.72 -13.22
CA VAL A 271 -27.96 1.37 -14.18
C VAL A 271 -28.82 2.45 -13.49
N THR A 272 -28.77 3.68 -13.99
CA THR A 272 -29.59 4.83 -13.52
C THR A 272 -30.66 5.21 -14.54
N ASP A 273 -31.87 5.50 -14.05
CA ASP A 273 -33.07 5.99 -14.77
C ASP A 273 -33.75 5.04 -15.79
N GLY A 274 -34.96 4.58 -15.44
CA GLY A 274 -35.96 4.04 -16.38
C GLY A 274 -35.70 2.65 -16.99
N VAL A 275 -34.58 2.00 -16.66
CA VAL A 275 -34.18 0.68 -17.18
C VAL A 275 -34.12 -0.35 -16.02
N SER A 276 -34.58 -1.57 -16.25
CA SER A 276 -34.62 -2.62 -15.21
C SER A 276 -33.20 -3.05 -14.79
N PHE A 277 -32.97 -3.22 -13.48
CA PHE A 277 -31.71 -3.76 -12.94
C PHE A 277 -31.46 -5.21 -13.37
N TRP A 278 -32.54 -5.96 -13.59
CA TRP A 278 -32.51 -7.31 -14.13
C TRP A 278 -32.44 -7.23 -15.65
N GLN A 279 -31.34 -7.70 -16.23
CA GLN A 279 -31.12 -7.76 -17.68
C GLN A 279 -31.79 -8.99 -18.31
N ILE A 280 -32.71 -9.64 -17.57
CA ILE A 280 -33.44 -10.84 -17.99
C ILE A 280 -34.95 -10.58 -17.90
N GLN A 281 -35.66 -10.91 -18.98
CA GLN A 281 -37.09 -10.62 -19.12
C GLN A 281 -37.96 -11.34 -18.09
N PHE A 282 -37.77 -12.66 -17.87
CA PHE A 282 -38.57 -13.42 -16.90
C PHE A 282 -38.28 -13.06 -15.43
N LEU A 283 -37.15 -12.38 -15.17
CA LEU A 283 -36.80 -11.82 -13.88
C LEU A 283 -37.05 -10.30 -13.82
N SER A 284 -37.78 -9.69 -14.75
CA SER A 284 -38.05 -8.24 -14.74
C SER A 284 -39.26 -7.87 -13.86
N ASP A 285 -39.33 -6.62 -13.40
CA ASP A 285 -40.35 -6.16 -12.43
C ASP A 285 -41.79 -6.16 -12.97
N LYS A 286 -41.98 -6.25 -14.29
CA LYS A 286 -43.30 -6.38 -14.93
C LYS A 286 -43.95 -7.76 -14.75
N ALA A 287 -43.18 -8.78 -14.40
CA ALA A 287 -43.67 -10.15 -14.21
C ALA A 287 -44.39 -10.39 -12.85
N PHE A 288 -44.48 -9.37 -11.99
CA PHE A 288 -44.96 -9.46 -10.61
C PHE A 288 -46.35 -8.82 -10.37
N GLY A 289 -47.23 -8.80 -11.39
CA GLY A 289 -48.61 -8.33 -11.23
C GLY A 289 -49.58 -9.41 -10.73
N ASP A 290 -50.26 -9.14 -9.61
CA ASP A 290 -51.55 -9.64 -9.05
C ASP A 290 -52.03 -11.11 -9.20
N GLU A 291 -51.27 -12.06 -9.75
CA GLU A 291 -51.68 -13.48 -9.83
C GLU A 291 -51.14 -14.36 -8.68
N ALA A 292 -51.18 -13.88 -7.44
CA ALA A 292 -50.62 -14.61 -6.30
C ALA A 292 -51.45 -15.83 -5.85
N THR A 293 -52.76 -15.87 -6.15
CA THR A 293 -53.67 -16.91 -5.65
C THR A 293 -53.71 -18.19 -6.49
N ASP A 294 -53.50 -18.14 -7.81
CA ASP A 294 -53.65 -19.32 -8.70
C ASP A 294 -52.38 -20.20 -8.76
N LYS A 295 -51.23 -19.73 -8.28
CA LYS A 295 -49.94 -20.45 -8.35
C LYS A 295 -49.58 -21.25 -7.09
N LEU A 296 -50.33 -21.09 -6.00
CA LEU A 296 -50.04 -21.74 -4.71
C LEU A 296 -50.27 -23.25 -4.78
N SER A 297 -51.41 -23.68 -5.30
CA SER A 297 -51.76 -25.09 -5.48
C SER A 297 -50.75 -25.84 -6.36
N ALA A 298 -50.23 -25.19 -7.41
CA ALA A 298 -49.18 -25.74 -8.27
C ALA A 298 -47.82 -25.87 -7.55
N GLN A 299 -47.49 -24.95 -6.64
CA GLN A 299 -46.28 -25.01 -5.81
C GLN A 299 -46.34 -26.17 -4.79
N ILE A 300 -47.51 -26.38 -4.18
CA ILE A 300 -47.75 -27.49 -3.25
C ILE A 300 -47.64 -28.82 -3.97
N GLU A 301 -48.26 -28.95 -5.15
CA GLU A 301 -48.21 -30.18 -5.94
C GLU A 301 -46.78 -30.49 -6.41
N ALA A 302 -46.02 -29.48 -6.83
CA ALA A 302 -44.61 -29.64 -7.18
C ALA A 302 -43.77 -30.13 -5.99
N TYR A 303 -44.02 -29.62 -4.79
CA TYR A 303 -43.34 -30.09 -3.58
C TYR A 303 -43.77 -31.50 -3.17
N ARG A 304 -45.05 -31.87 -3.31
CA ARG A 304 -45.54 -33.22 -3.00
C ARG A 304 -44.96 -34.28 -3.94
N THR A 305 -44.78 -33.92 -5.21
CA THR A 305 -44.26 -34.83 -6.23
C THR A 305 -42.73 -34.97 -6.18
N ASP A 306 -42.01 -33.88 -5.95
CA ASP A 306 -40.54 -33.90 -5.78
C ASP A 306 -40.06 -32.87 -4.73
N PRO A 307 -40.08 -33.23 -3.43
CA PRO A 307 -39.80 -32.29 -2.34
C PRO A 307 -38.33 -31.86 -2.23
N PHE A 308 -37.41 -32.49 -2.98
CA PHE A 308 -35.98 -32.25 -2.87
C PHE A 308 -35.40 -31.45 -4.04
N ASP A 309 -36.22 -31.00 -4.99
CA ASP A 309 -35.78 -30.13 -6.08
C ASP A 309 -36.07 -28.63 -5.79
N PRO A 310 -35.05 -27.86 -5.33
CA PRO A 310 -35.23 -26.43 -5.07
C PRO A 310 -35.42 -25.59 -6.35
N HIS A 311 -34.98 -26.09 -7.52
CA HIS A 311 -35.13 -25.38 -8.79
C HIS A 311 -36.59 -25.38 -9.24
N ARG A 312 -37.29 -26.51 -9.04
CA ARG A 312 -38.71 -26.62 -9.36
C ARG A 312 -39.57 -25.60 -8.62
N ILE A 313 -39.26 -25.37 -7.34
CA ILE A 313 -39.94 -24.35 -6.52
C ILE A 313 -39.54 -22.94 -6.97
N ALA A 314 -38.27 -22.72 -7.32
CA ALA A 314 -37.77 -21.41 -7.76
C ALA A 314 -38.30 -20.99 -9.14
N GLU A 315 -38.65 -21.92 -10.03
CA GLU A 315 -39.35 -21.66 -11.30
C GLU A 315 -40.76 -21.09 -11.06
N LEU A 316 -41.47 -21.66 -10.08
CA LEU A 316 -42.80 -21.19 -9.69
C LEU A 316 -42.75 -19.90 -8.84
N ARG A 317 -41.58 -19.60 -8.26
CA ARG A 317 -41.34 -18.44 -7.39
C ARG A 317 -40.04 -17.70 -7.77
N PRO A 318 -40.05 -16.87 -8.84
CA PRO A 318 -38.84 -16.25 -9.40
C PRO A 318 -38.03 -15.39 -8.42
N ILE A 319 -38.62 -14.90 -7.32
CA ILE A 319 -37.91 -14.17 -6.28
C ILE A 319 -36.81 -15.00 -5.59
N ALA A 320 -36.95 -16.34 -5.57
CA ALA A 320 -35.94 -17.23 -5.02
C ALA A 320 -34.64 -17.17 -5.85
N TYR A 321 -34.77 -17.22 -7.18
CA TYR A 321 -33.62 -17.02 -8.09
C TYR A 321 -33.01 -15.63 -7.93
N ARG A 322 -33.83 -14.58 -7.82
CA ARG A 322 -33.32 -13.22 -7.58
C ARG A 322 -32.47 -13.13 -6.31
N LYS A 323 -32.98 -13.66 -5.20
CA LYS A 323 -32.27 -13.65 -3.90
C LYS A 323 -30.97 -14.45 -3.97
N ALA A 324 -31.00 -15.67 -4.48
CA ALA A 324 -29.82 -16.53 -4.60
C ALA A 324 -28.72 -15.88 -5.48
N PHE A 325 -29.13 -15.21 -6.57
CA PHE A 325 -28.22 -14.53 -7.48
C PHE A 325 -27.57 -13.31 -6.81
N VAL A 326 -28.36 -12.44 -6.17
CA VAL A 326 -27.85 -11.25 -5.46
C VAL A 326 -26.93 -11.66 -4.31
N MET A 327 -27.28 -12.71 -3.56
CA MET A 327 -26.41 -13.29 -2.53
C MET A 327 -25.06 -13.69 -3.10
N SER A 328 -25.04 -14.37 -4.25
CA SER A 328 -23.81 -14.79 -4.92
C SER A 328 -22.98 -13.61 -5.45
N TYR A 329 -23.63 -12.56 -5.98
CA TYR A 329 -22.96 -11.35 -6.43
C TYR A 329 -22.27 -10.62 -5.27
N ILE A 330 -23.00 -10.44 -4.15
CA ILE A 330 -22.45 -9.82 -2.95
C ILE A 330 -21.30 -10.67 -2.41
N ASP A 331 -21.46 -11.99 -2.35
CA ASP A 331 -20.41 -12.91 -1.91
C ASP A 331 -19.13 -12.79 -2.75
N ASN A 332 -19.25 -12.65 -4.08
CA ASN A 332 -18.11 -12.36 -4.96
C ASN A 332 -17.39 -11.04 -4.58
N LEU A 333 -18.13 -9.97 -4.27
CA LEU A 333 -17.53 -8.70 -3.80
C LEU A 333 -16.84 -8.86 -2.44
N LEU A 334 -17.42 -9.65 -1.53
CA LEU A 334 -16.84 -9.91 -0.21
C LEU A 334 -15.58 -10.76 -0.29
N GLU A 335 -15.57 -11.80 -1.11
CA GLU A 335 -14.39 -12.65 -1.33
C GLU A 335 -13.27 -11.88 -2.02
N TRP A 336 -13.59 -11.02 -3.00
CA TRP A 336 -12.64 -10.12 -3.62
C TRP A 336 -12.05 -9.13 -2.59
N GLY A 337 -12.91 -8.51 -1.79
CA GLY A 337 -12.48 -7.65 -0.68
C GLY A 337 -11.60 -8.39 0.32
N ASP A 338 -11.95 -9.63 0.68
CA ASP A 338 -11.19 -10.47 1.60
C ASP A 338 -9.79 -10.81 1.04
N MET A 339 -9.67 -11.06 -0.26
CA MET A 339 -8.38 -11.28 -0.92
C MET A 339 -7.49 -10.02 -0.84
N LEU A 340 -8.03 -8.85 -1.14
CA LEU A 340 -7.29 -7.59 -1.07
C LEU A 340 -6.93 -7.22 0.38
N PHE A 341 -7.85 -7.42 1.31
CA PHE A 341 -7.63 -7.15 2.72
C PHE A 341 -6.51 -8.02 3.32
N ARG A 342 -6.36 -9.27 2.86
CA ARG A 342 -5.25 -10.17 3.23
C ARG A 342 -3.87 -9.67 2.78
N GLN A 343 -3.77 -8.87 1.71
CA GLN A 343 -2.49 -8.30 1.25
C GLN A 343 -1.97 -7.20 2.19
N TYR A 344 -2.88 -6.53 2.89
CA TYR A 344 -2.61 -5.65 4.04
C TYR A 344 -1.64 -4.48 3.75
N THR A 345 -1.79 -3.83 2.59
CA THR A 345 -1.15 -2.54 2.27
C THR A 345 -2.17 -1.40 2.35
N ARG A 346 -1.73 -0.14 2.42
CA ARG A 346 -2.67 1.00 2.53
C ARG A 346 -3.58 1.10 1.32
N GLU A 347 -3.04 0.84 0.14
CA GLU A 347 -3.73 0.90 -1.15
C GLU A 347 -4.75 -0.25 -1.26
N THR A 348 -4.32 -1.48 -0.95
CA THR A 348 -5.18 -2.68 -1.03
C THR A 348 -6.29 -2.65 0.03
N ILE A 349 -6.02 -2.09 1.22
CA ILE A 349 -7.06 -1.84 2.23
C ILE A 349 -8.05 -0.79 1.74
N GLY A 350 -7.58 0.27 1.07
CA GLY A 350 -8.46 1.26 0.45
C GLY A 350 -9.40 0.62 -0.58
N GLU A 351 -8.86 -0.22 -1.46
CA GLU A 351 -9.62 -0.94 -2.49
C GLU A 351 -10.61 -1.96 -1.88
N ALA A 352 -10.16 -2.77 -0.91
CA ALA A 352 -11.03 -3.68 -0.17
C ALA A 352 -12.19 -2.95 0.51
N THR A 353 -11.91 -1.77 1.10
CA THR A 353 -12.93 -0.93 1.73
C THR A 353 -14.01 -0.52 0.74
N MET A 354 -13.63 -0.15 -0.49
CA MET A 354 -14.61 0.20 -1.53
C MET A 354 -15.53 -0.97 -1.88
N LEU A 355 -15.00 -2.19 -1.99
CA LEU A 355 -15.79 -3.39 -2.27
C LEU A 355 -16.75 -3.73 -1.13
N TYR A 356 -16.30 -3.63 0.13
CA TYR A 356 -17.17 -3.86 1.29
C TYR A 356 -18.25 -2.77 1.42
N VAL A 357 -17.94 -1.52 1.09
CA VAL A 357 -18.92 -0.43 1.07
C VAL A 357 -19.93 -0.63 -0.05
N LEU A 358 -19.51 -1.09 -1.23
CA LEU A 358 -20.42 -1.44 -2.32
C LEU A 358 -21.36 -2.58 -1.89
N ALA A 359 -20.82 -3.64 -1.30
CA ALA A 359 -21.62 -4.74 -0.74
C ALA A 359 -22.60 -4.25 0.35
N ALA A 360 -22.16 -3.34 1.23
CA ALA A 360 -23.03 -2.71 2.23
C ALA A 360 -24.14 -1.86 1.59
N GLY A 361 -23.83 -1.14 0.51
CA GLY A 361 -24.80 -0.34 -0.24
C GLY A 361 -25.88 -1.20 -0.91
N LEU A 362 -25.49 -2.34 -1.45
CA LEU A 362 -26.42 -3.31 -2.06
C LEU A 362 -27.31 -4.01 -1.02
N LEU A 363 -26.75 -4.34 0.15
CA LEU A 363 -27.51 -4.93 1.25
C LEU A 363 -28.45 -3.90 1.92
N GLY A 364 -28.06 -2.63 1.98
CA GLY A 364 -28.83 -1.59 2.67
C GLY A 364 -28.82 -1.74 4.20
N LYS A 365 -29.79 -1.13 4.86
CA LYS A 365 -29.90 -1.17 6.32
C LYS A 365 -30.15 -2.60 6.78
N ARG A 366 -29.41 -3.03 7.82
CA ARG A 366 -29.61 -4.34 8.44
C ARG A 366 -31.06 -4.45 8.95
N PRO A 367 -31.75 -5.58 8.73
CA PRO A 367 -33.02 -5.86 9.37
C PRO A 367 -32.90 -5.77 10.89
N GLU A 368 -33.92 -5.21 11.54
CA GLU A 368 -33.96 -5.11 13.00
C GLU A 368 -34.34 -6.47 13.60
N ASP A 369 -33.45 -7.02 14.44
CA ASP A 369 -33.78 -8.21 15.23
C ASP A 369 -34.75 -7.80 16.34
N LEU A 370 -36.03 -8.13 16.14
CA LEU A 370 -37.10 -7.86 17.10
C LEU A 370 -37.01 -8.75 18.36
N GLY A 371 -36.02 -9.65 18.42
CA GLY A 371 -35.79 -10.59 19.50
C GLY A 371 -36.75 -11.77 19.47
N LYS A 372 -36.53 -12.74 20.37
CA LYS A 372 -37.46 -13.86 20.54
C LYS A 372 -38.67 -13.39 21.33
N ARG A 373 -39.86 -13.41 20.72
CA ARG A 373 -41.11 -13.16 21.42
C ARG A 373 -41.31 -14.22 22.51
N ARG A 374 -41.51 -13.80 23.77
CA ARG A 374 -42.01 -14.71 24.81
C ARG A 374 -43.47 -15.04 24.48
N MET A 375 -43.77 -16.32 24.27
CA MET A 375 -45.15 -16.82 24.28
C MET A 375 -45.78 -16.43 25.62
N SER A 376 -46.99 -15.88 25.58
CA SER A 376 -47.78 -15.61 26.79
C SER A 376 -48.74 -16.78 26.98
N GLN A 377 -48.64 -17.43 28.15
CA GLN A 377 -49.33 -18.67 28.53
C GLN A 377 -50.76 -18.84 28.00
N PRO A 378 -51.14 -20.07 27.59
CA PRO A 378 -50.42 -21.34 27.79
C PRO A 378 -49.33 -21.59 26.73
N ASP A 379 -48.11 -21.91 27.20
CA ASP A 379 -46.85 -21.88 26.43
C ASP A 379 -46.60 -23.10 25.52
N SER A 380 -47.58 -23.99 25.38
CA SER A 380 -47.52 -25.11 24.42
C SER A 380 -48.94 -25.57 24.08
N LEU A 381 -49.44 -25.15 22.92
CA LEU A 381 -50.66 -25.75 22.38
C LEU A 381 -50.31 -27.12 21.79
N THR A 382 -51.08 -28.15 22.16
CA THR A 382 -51.01 -29.45 21.47
C THR A 382 -51.65 -29.35 20.09
N TYR A 383 -51.31 -30.27 19.18
CA TYR A 383 -51.88 -30.32 17.83
C TYR A 383 -53.42 -30.22 17.84
N ASP A 384 -54.07 -30.99 18.72
CA ASP A 384 -55.54 -30.99 18.87
C ASP A 384 -56.10 -29.65 19.37
N GLN A 385 -55.35 -28.95 20.23
CA GLN A 385 -55.76 -27.63 20.73
C GLN A 385 -55.63 -26.57 19.64
N ILE A 386 -54.57 -26.62 18.81
CA ILE A 386 -54.39 -25.72 17.65
C ILE A 386 -55.54 -25.90 16.66
N HIS A 387 -55.94 -27.14 16.39
CA HIS A 387 -57.06 -27.47 15.51
C HIS A 387 -58.42 -26.94 16.01
N SER A 388 -58.60 -26.81 17.32
CA SER A 388 -59.86 -26.36 17.93
C SER A 388 -60.10 -24.84 17.89
N PHE A 389 -59.05 -24.02 17.73
CA PHE A 389 -59.15 -22.55 17.76
C PHE A 389 -59.61 -21.94 16.43
N ASP A 390 -59.45 -22.64 15.31
CA ASP A 390 -59.96 -22.22 14.01
C ASP A 390 -60.39 -23.45 13.18
N THR A 391 -61.70 -23.72 13.19
CA THR A 391 -62.32 -24.84 12.47
C THR A 391 -62.33 -24.68 10.95
N LYS A 392 -61.77 -23.59 10.41
CA LYS A 392 -61.62 -23.37 8.97
C LYS A 392 -60.20 -23.64 8.45
N LEU A 393 -59.23 -23.96 9.30
CA LEU A 393 -57.90 -24.39 8.85
C LEU A 393 -57.92 -25.86 8.42
N PRO A 394 -57.61 -26.20 7.15
CA PRO A 394 -57.45 -27.57 6.69
C PRO A 394 -56.07 -28.08 7.13
N LEU A 395 -55.99 -28.57 8.37
CA LEU A 395 -54.72 -28.94 9.02
C LEU A 395 -54.04 -30.20 8.47
N ASP A 396 -54.66 -30.92 7.52
CA ASP A 396 -54.08 -32.12 6.92
C ASP A 396 -53.38 -31.88 5.56
N GLU A 397 -53.52 -30.70 4.94
CA GLU A 397 -52.96 -30.44 3.59
C GLU A 397 -52.27 -29.06 3.40
N ASP A 398 -52.53 -28.06 4.25
CA ASP A 398 -52.14 -26.65 4.00
C ASP A 398 -51.00 -26.10 4.88
N LEU A 399 -50.30 -26.93 5.67
CA LEU A 399 -49.08 -26.47 6.38
C LEU A 399 -47.98 -25.98 5.42
N LEU A 400 -48.03 -26.42 4.16
CA LEU A 400 -47.17 -25.95 3.09
C LEU A 400 -47.60 -24.58 2.51
N GLU A 401 -48.86 -24.18 2.69
CA GLU A 401 -49.37 -22.86 2.29
C GLU A 401 -48.79 -21.76 3.17
N LEU A 402 -48.47 -22.08 4.43
CA LEU A 402 -47.80 -21.17 5.37
C LEU A 402 -46.34 -20.85 4.97
N GLU A 403 -45.58 -21.81 4.45
CA GLU A 403 -44.15 -21.64 4.14
C GLU A 403 -43.90 -20.72 2.93
N ASN A 404 -44.89 -20.54 2.06
CA ASN A 404 -44.78 -19.76 0.82
C ASN A 404 -45.22 -18.28 0.94
N GLY A 405 -45.65 -17.84 2.13
CA GLY A 405 -45.61 -16.42 2.52
C GLY A 405 -46.82 -15.57 2.13
N HIS A 406 -48.04 -16.10 2.18
CA HIS A 406 -49.24 -15.26 2.27
C HIS A 406 -49.99 -15.57 3.58
N PRO A 407 -50.14 -14.59 4.49
CA PRO A 407 -51.02 -14.78 5.63
C PRO A 407 -52.48 -14.88 5.13
N PRO A 408 -53.35 -15.63 5.81
CA PRO A 408 -54.78 -15.62 5.49
C PRO A 408 -55.28 -14.17 5.58
N LEU A 409 -55.83 -13.66 4.47
CA LEU A 409 -56.34 -12.29 4.38
C LEU A 409 -57.29 -12.00 5.57
N PRO A 410 -57.06 -10.93 6.36
CA PRO A 410 -58.12 -10.38 7.18
C PRO A 410 -59.25 -9.96 6.24
N ALA A 411 -60.50 -9.99 6.70
CA ALA A 411 -61.67 -9.55 5.92
C ALA A 411 -61.64 -8.07 5.51
N ASP A 412 -60.55 -7.33 5.78
CA ASP A 412 -60.36 -5.91 5.48
C ASP A 412 -58.96 -5.64 4.87
N PRO A 413 -58.83 -5.15 3.62
CA PRO A 413 -57.56 -5.11 2.86
C PRO A 413 -56.52 -4.07 3.32
N THR A 414 -56.72 -3.37 4.44
CA THR A 414 -55.97 -2.15 4.78
C THR A 414 -54.81 -2.34 5.76
N THR A 415 -54.48 -3.57 6.18
CA THR A 415 -53.56 -3.81 7.31
C THR A 415 -52.42 -4.81 7.12
N ILE A 416 -52.06 -5.23 5.90
CA ILE A 416 -50.81 -6.00 5.70
C ILE A 416 -49.64 -5.01 5.61
N THR A 417 -48.84 -4.87 6.68
CA THR A 417 -47.77 -3.86 6.73
C THR A 417 -46.35 -4.39 6.95
N THR A 418 -46.11 -5.69 7.19
CA THR A 418 -44.74 -6.22 7.38
C THR A 418 -44.52 -7.65 6.84
N PRO A 419 -43.38 -7.96 6.17
CA PRO A 419 -43.06 -9.29 5.59
C PRO A 419 -42.94 -10.48 6.56
N ASN A 420 -42.81 -10.22 7.86
CA ASN A 420 -42.61 -11.23 8.91
C ASN A 420 -43.86 -11.35 9.82
N ASP A 421 -45.05 -11.12 9.26
CA ASP A 421 -46.29 -11.25 10.04
C ASP A 421 -46.57 -12.71 10.42
N SER A 422 -47.38 -12.90 11.46
CA SER A 422 -47.70 -14.21 12.00
C SER A 422 -48.50 -15.03 10.99
N ILE A 423 -48.05 -16.23 10.65
CA ILE A 423 -48.77 -17.12 9.73
C ILE A 423 -49.94 -17.83 10.42
N PHE A 424 -49.91 -17.88 11.75
CA PHE A 424 -51.03 -18.27 12.61
C PHE A 424 -51.05 -17.38 13.85
N ASN A 425 -52.13 -16.63 14.10
CA ASN A 425 -52.26 -15.66 15.19
C ASN A 425 -52.03 -16.28 16.61
N PRO A 426 -51.07 -15.83 17.45
CA PRO A 426 -49.73 -15.29 17.20
C PRO A 426 -48.65 -16.33 17.60
N TYR A 427 -48.70 -17.53 17.00
CA TYR A 427 -47.92 -18.69 17.46
C TYR A 427 -46.73 -19.04 16.53
N PHE A 428 -46.92 -19.04 15.20
CA PHE A 428 -45.84 -19.32 14.23
C PHE A 428 -45.54 -18.09 13.37
N PHE A 429 -44.24 -17.76 13.29
CA PHE A 429 -43.70 -16.64 12.52
C PHE A 429 -42.71 -17.17 11.47
N ILE A 430 -42.63 -16.52 10.31
CA ILE A 430 -41.64 -16.85 9.27
C ILE A 430 -40.27 -16.37 9.75
N PRO A 431 -39.28 -17.27 9.94
CA PRO A 431 -37.93 -16.86 10.30
C PRO A 431 -37.24 -16.17 9.12
N GLU A 432 -36.33 -15.24 9.42
CA GLU A 432 -35.46 -14.67 8.39
C GLU A 432 -34.47 -15.73 7.87
N ASN A 433 -33.99 -15.54 6.63
CA ASN A 433 -32.97 -16.42 6.07
C ASN A 433 -31.60 -16.12 6.71
N ASP A 434 -31.13 -17.01 7.58
CA ASP A 434 -29.84 -16.87 8.29
C ASP A 434 -28.63 -16.68 7.37
N GLN A 435 -28.62 -17.34 6.21
CA GLN A 435 -27.52 -17.19 5.24
C GLN A 435 -27.51 -15.78 4.63
N PHE A 436 -28.69 -15.23 4.37
CA PHE A 436 -28.82 -13.88 3.85
C PHE A 436 -28.44 -12.85 4.91
N VAL A 437 -28.97 -12.96 6.13
CA VAL A 437 -28.62 -12.11 7.28
C VAL A 437 -27.13 -12.18 7.61
N GLY A 438 -26.51 -13.35 7.44
CA GLY A 438 -25.08 -13.58 7.62
C GLY A 438 -24.18 -12.67 6.78
N LEU A 439 -24.63 -12.20 5.62
CA LEU A 439 -23.86 -11.27 4.78
C LEU A 439 -23.65 -9.91 5.47
N TRP A 440 -24.65 -9.39 6.20
CA TRP A 440 -24.49 -8.17 7.00
C TRP A 440 -23.45 -8.35 8.11
N ASN A 441 -23.43 -9.52 8.76
CA ASN A 441 -22.43 -9.83 9.79
C ASN A 441 -21.02 -9.84 9.18
N ARG A 442 -20.84 -10.46 8.00
CA ARG A 442 -19.55 -10.52 7.31
C ARG A 442 -19.06 -9.13 6.90
N VAL A 443 -19.90 -8.33 6.26
CA VAL A 443 -19.59 -6.92 5.90
C VAL A 443 -19.24 -6.10 7.14
N GLY A 444 -20.07 -6.19 8.18
CA GLY A 444 -19.89 -5.47 9.44
C GLY A 444 -18.56 -5.80 10.12
N ASP A 445 -18.21 -7.08 10.20
CA ASP A 445 -16.93 -7.56 10.74
C ASP A 445 -15.72 -7.02 9.96
N ARG A 446 -15.73 -7.09 8.62
CA ARG A 446 -14.61 -6.60 7.80
C ARG A 446 -14.41 -5.10 7.91
N LEU A 447 -15.49 -4.32 7.81
CA LEU A 447 -15.44 -2.88 7.99
C LEU A 447 -15.03 -2.49 9.41
N PHE A 448 -15.48 -3.23 10.43
CA PHE A 448 -15.05 -3.03 11.81
C PHE A 448 -13.55 -3.23 11.95
N LYS A 449 -13.00 -4.34 11.43
CA LYS A 449 -11.57 -4.66 11.49
C LYS A 449 -10.73 -3.57 10.82
N ILE A 450 -11.09 -3.14 9.62
CA ILE A 450 -10.40 -2.05 8.91
C ILE A 450 -10.43 -0.75 9.73
N ARG A 451 -11.60 -0.36 10.25
CA ARG A 451 -11.75 0.89 11.04
C ARG A 451 -10.94 0.89 12.35
N HIS A 452 -10.65 -0.28 12.91
CA HIS A 452 -9.89 -0.43 14.15
C HIS A 452 -8.41 -0.79 13.94
N GLY A 453 -7.94 -0.81 12.69
CA GLY A 453 -6.55 -1.15 12.35
C GLY A 453 -6.21 -2.62 12.64
N LEU A 454 -7.19 -3.51 12.50
CA LEU A 454 -7.03 -4.96 12.61
C LEU A 454 -6.85 -5.55 11.20
N ASN A 455 -6.09 -6.65 11.08
CA ASN A 455 -6.06 -7.48 9.88
C ASN A 455 -7.29 -8.40 9.80
N ILE A 456 -7.40 -9.19 8.74
CA ILE A 456 -8.60 -10.02 8.50
C ILE A 456 -8.88 -11.04 9.62
N ASP A 457 -7.82 -11.49 10.31
CA ASP A 457 -7.88 -12.43 11.43
C ASP A 457 -8.20 -11.73 12.77
N GLY A 458 -8.33 -10.41 12.78
CA GLY A 458 -8.64 -9.61 13.98
C GLY A 458 -7.42 -9.20 14.81
N VAL A 459 -6.20 -9.36 14.28
CA VAL A 459 -4.95 -8.96 14.96
C VAL A 459 -4.58 -7.53 14.60
N LYS A 460 -4.25 -6.72 15.60
CA LYS A 460 -3.81 -5.33 15.39
C LYS A 460 -2.40 -5.29 14.81
N GLN A 461 -2.23 -4.67 13.64
CA GLN A 461 -0.94 -4.59 12.95
C GLN A 461 -0.73 -3.16 12.41
N ALA A 462 0.49 -2.64 12.54
CA ALA A 462 0.82 -1.29 12.08
C ALA A 462 1.09 -1.27 10.57
N LEU A 463 0.44 -0.37 9.84
CA LEU A 463 0.68 -0.15 8.40
C LEU A 463 1.98 0.65 8.20
N ALA A 464 2.83 0.22 7.25
CA ALA A 464 4.05 0.93 6.91
C ALA A 464 3.76 2.31 6.31
N LEU A 465 4.50 3.35 6.71
CA LEU A 465 4.15 4.76 6.41
C LEU A 465 4.43 5.21 4.96
N PHE A 466 5.40 4.65 4.22
CA PHE A 466 5.69 5.04 2.81
C PHE A 466 6.41 3.93 2.02
N ALA A 467 6.16 3.87 0.71
CA ALA A 467 7.07 3.30 -0.29
C ALA A 467 7.87 4.45 -0.98
N PRO A 468 9.18 4.32 -1.30
CA PRO A 468 10.01 5.41 -1.84
C PRO A 468 10.00 5.44 -3.39
N PRO A 469 10.54 6.47 -4.11
CA PRO A 469 11.38 7.63 -3.67
C PRO A 469 11.12 9.02 -4.36
N VAL A 470 11.61 10.12 -3.77
CA VAL A 470 12.19 11.30 -4.50
C VAL A 470 13.35 11.89 -3.67
N ASP A 471 14.32 12.47 -4.38
CA ASP A 471 15.69 12.85 -3.99
C ASP A 471 15.83 13.87 -2.84
N VAL A 472 16.72 13.51 -1.91
CA VAL A 472 16.88 14.02 -0.55
C VAL A 472 18.34 14.44 -0.27
N LEU A 473 19.23 14.32 -1.25
CA LEU A 473 20.69 14.29 -1.05
C LEU A 473 21.30 15.55 -0.41
N ALA A 474 20.78 16.75 -0.71
CA ALA A 474 21.36 18.00 -0.19
C ALA A 474 20.99 18.29 1.27
N LEU A 475 19.76 17.92 1.68
CA LEU A 475 19.31 18.03 3.08
C LEU A 475 19.79 16.84 3.92
N VAL A 476 19.92 15.67 3.30
CA VAL A 476 20.45 14.45 3.93
C VAL A 476 21.92 14.58 4.25
N GLN A 477 22.76 15.31 3.51
CA GLN A 477 24.18 15.42 3.90
C GLN A 477 24.39 16.15 5.24
N ALA A 478 23.57 17.16 5.54
CA ALA A 478 23.60 17.83 6.84
C ALA A 478 22.92 16.97 7.94
N PHE A 479 21.77 16.35 7.64
CA PHE A 479 21.00 15.55 8.61
C PHE A 479 21.58 14.15 8.88
N ALA A 480 22.26 13.54 7.90
CA ALA A 480 22.90 12.22 8.01
C ALA A 480 24.20 12.24 8.82
N SER A 481 24.75 13.43 9.11
CA SER A 481 25.90 13.60 10.02
C SER A 481 25.50 13.76 11.49
N GLY A 482 24.19 13.68 11.80
CA GLY A 482 23.65 13.67 13.16
C GLY A 482 23.75 14.99 13.94
N ALA A 483 24.28 16.07 13.37
CA ALA A 483 24.40 17.35 14.04
C ALA A 483 23.15 18.22 13.81
N GLY A 484 22.52 18.67 14.90
CA GLY A 484 21.43 19.64 14.84
C GLY A 484 21.88 20.98 14.26
N LEU A 485 20.96 21.69 13.59
CA LEU A 485 21.16 23.01 12.95
C LEU A 485 21.87 24.04 13.86
N ALA A 486 21.65 23.94 15.18
CA ALA A 486 22.25 24.81 16.20
C ALA A 486 23.77 24.62 16.36
N GLN A 487 24.31 23.42 16.09
CA GLN A 487 25.73 23.11 16.29
C GLN A 487 26.59 23.60 15.11
N ALA A 488 26.04 23.55 13.90
CA ALA A 488 26.63 24.18 12.72
C ALA A 488 26.66 25.72 12.82
N LEU A 489 25.69 26.32 13.52
CA LEU A 489 25.66 27.76 13.81
C LEU A 489 26.61 28.18 14.93
N ALA A 490 26.88 27.30 15.91
CA ALA A 490 27.82 27.56 17.01
C ALA A 490 29.29 27.62 16.54
N ASP A 491 29.65 26.88 15.48
CA ASP A 491 31.00 26.87 14.91
C ASP A 491 31.38 28.19 14.24
N TYR A 492 30.40 28.94 13.73
CA TYR A 492 30.63 30.22 13.06
C TYR A 492 31.13 31.33 14.00
N ASN A 493 30.93 31.18 15.32
CA ASN A 493 31.29 32.17 16.35
C ASN A 493 32.42 31.70 17.30
N ALA A 494 33.25 30.75 16.89
CA ALA A 494 34.33 30.22 17.73
C ALA A 494 35.34 31.32 18.13
N GLN A 495 35.42 31.60 19.44
CA GLN A 495 36.37 32.56 20.01
C GLN A 495 37.81 32.03 19.91
N VAL A 496 38.77 32.93 19.75
CA VAL A 496 40.19 32.58 19.76
C VAL A 496 40.59 32.09 21.16
N PRO A 497 41.22 30.92 21.29
CA PRO A 497 41.65 30.43 22.60
C PRO A 497 42.76 31.32 23.20
N HIS A 498 42.95 31.22 24.51
CA HIS A 498 44.01 31.95 25.21
C HIS A 498 45.41 31.31 25.02
N TYR A 499 45.44 30.04 24.65
CA TYR A 499 46.66 29.26 24.42
C TYR A 499 46.96 29.16 22.92
N ARG A 500 48.25 28.99 22.63
CA ARG A 500 48.81 28.85 21.30
C ARG A 500 48.39 27.54 20.63
N PHE A 501 48.49 27.53 19.31
CA PHE A 501 48.10 26.42 18.45
C PHE A 501 48.72 25.09 18.89
N THR A 502 50.03 25.07 19.14
CA THR A 502 50.78 23.85 19.49
C THR A 502 50.24 23.19 20.75
N TYR A 503 49.95 23.97 21.79
CA TYR A 503 49.35 23.49 23.03
C TYR A 503 47.93 22.95 22.79
N MET A 504 47.11 23.72 22.06
CA MET A 504 45.73 23.34 21.76
C MET A 504 45.65 22.06 20.91
N LEU A 505 46.54 21.92 19.93
CA LEU A 505 46.69 20.73 19.10
C LEU A 505 47.09 19.51 19.95
N GLY A 506 48.03 19.67 20.87
CA GLY A 506 48.43 18.61 21.81
C GLY A 506 47.26 18.10 22.66
N ARG A 507 46.47 19.03 23.22
CA ARG A 507 45.27 18.68 24.00
C ARG A 507 44.18 18.03 23.16
N ALA A 508 43.98 18.48 21.92
CA ALA A 508 43.05 17.86 20.99
C ALA A 508 43.46 16.41 20.69
N ARG A 509 44.74 16.16 20.35
CA ARG A 509 45.26 14.81 20.09
C ARG A 509 45.11 13.87 21.29
N GLU A 510 45.42 14.34 22.49
CA GLU A 510 45.28 13.53 23.70
C GLU A 510 43.82 13.06 23.92
N LEU A 511 42.86 13.97 23.78
CA LEU A 511 41.44 13.65 23.93
C LEU A 511 40.93 12.76 22.79
N THR A 512 41.39 12.98 21.56
CA THR A 512 41.05 12.13 20.41
C THR A 512 41.60 10.71 20.59
N ALA A 513 42.81 10.54 21.11
CA ALA A 513 43.35 9.20 21.43
C ALA A 513 42.51 8.48 22.50
N ARG A 514 42.07 9.20 23.55
CA ARG A 514 41.14 8.65 24.55
C ARG A 514 39.81 8.27 23.92
N LEU A 515 39.31 9.09 22.98
CA LEU A 515 38.08 8.84 22.23
C LEU A 515 38.19 7.54 21.43
N VAL A 516 39.26 7.32 20.67
CA VAL A 516 39.51 6.07 19.92
C VAL A 516 39.49 4.86 20.85
N SER A 517 40.18 4.92 22.00
CA SER A 517 40.18 3.84 22.99
C SER A 517 38.79 3.55 23.56
N LEU A 518 37.98 4.58 23.83
CA LEU A 518 36.61 4.43 24.31
C LEU A 518 35.69 3.85 23.23
N GLY A 519 35.88 4.22 21.96
CA GLY A 519 35.17 3.66 20.81
C GLY A 519 35.42 2.15 20.68
N GLY A 520 36.67 1.70 20.79
CA GLY A 520 37.02 0.28 20.80
C GLY A 520 36.42 -0.48 21.99
N ALA A 521 36.44 0.10 23.19
CA ALA A 521 35.82 -0.50 24.38
C ALA A 521 34.28 -0.63 24.23
N LEU A 522 33.64 0.39 23.65
CA LEU A 522 32.20 0.38 23.37
C LEU A 522 31.85 -0.68 22.32
N LEU A 523 32.62 -0.78 21.23
CA LEU A 523 32.44 -1.81 20.21
C LEU A 523 32.52 -3.22 20.82
N SER A 524 33.54 -3.49 21.63
CA SER A 524 33.68 -4.79 22.29
C SER A 524 32.50 -5.11 23.22
N ALA A 525 31.95 -4.12 23.93
CA ALA A 525 30.77 -4.31 24.77
C ALA A 525 29.50 -4.57 23.94
N LEU A 526 29.35 -3.93 22.78
CA LEU A 526 28.26 -4.15 21.85
C LEU A 526 28.30 -5.58 21.28
N GLU A 527 29.45 -6.01 20.76
CA GLU A 527 29.65 -7.36 20.21
C GLU A 527 29.35 -8.43 21.26
N LYS A 528 29.83 -8.26 22.49
CA LYS A 528 29.57 -9.21 23.59
C LYS A 528 28.10 -9.23 24.01
N LYS A 529 27.42 -8.08 24.05
CA LYS A 529 25.97 -8.04 24.32
C LYS A 529 25.20 -8.84 23.27
N ASP A 530 25.50 -8.61 22.00
CA ASP A 530 24.76 -9.22 20.89
C ASP A 530 25.05 -10.73 20.79
N ALA A 531 26.28 -11.16 21.09
CA ALA A 531 26.63 -12.58 21.22
C ALA A 531 25.88 -13.28 22.38
N GLU A 532 25.74 -12.60 23.53
CA GLU A 532 24.97 -13.11 24.67
C GLU A 532 23.47 -13.16 24.38
N GLU A 533 22.94 -12.13 23.72
CA GLU A 533 21.53 -12.07 23.30
C GLU A 533 21.20 -13.17 22.29
N LEU A 534 22.07 -13.44 21.32
CA LEU A 534 21.93 -14.56 20.39
C LEU A 534 21.99 -15.91 21.12
N SER A 535 22.87 -16.05 22.11
CA SER A 535 23.00 -17.30 22.87
C SER A 535 21.76 -17.59 23.72
N LEU A 536 21.17 -16.56 24.35
CA LEU A 536 19.88 -16.64 25.04
C LEU A 536 18.76 -17.02 24.06
N LEU A 537 18.67 -16.32 22.93
CA LEU A 537 17.65 -16.61 21.91
C LEU A 537 17.73 -18.06 21.39
N ARG A 538 18.94 -18.54 21.10
CA ARG A 538 19.16 -19.93 20.66
C ARG A 538 18.70 -20.92 21.72
N ASN A 539 19.00 -20.67 22.99
CA ASN A 539 18.57 -21.54 24.07
C ASN A 539 17.03 -21.57 24.19
N THR A 540 16.36 -20.41 24.10
CA THR A 540 14.88 -20.32 24.11
C THR A 540 14.26 -21.04 22.92
N GLN A 541 14.83 -20.89 21.71
CA GLN A 541 14.37 -21.60 20.51
C GLN A 541 14.58 -23.11 20.64
N GLU A 542 15.72 -23.54 21.17
CA GLU A 542 16.02 -24.93 21.44
C GLU A 542 15.02 -25.54 22.45
N HIS A 543 14.64 -24.79 23.50
CA HIS A 543 13.58 -25.20 24.42
C HIS A 543 12.25 -25.46 23.70
N SER A 544 11.81 -24.51 22.87
CA SER A 544 10.55 -24.63 22.12
C SER A 544 10.59 -25.82 21.14
N ILE A 545 11.73 -26.06 20.48
CA ILE A 545 11.93 -27.24 19.62
C ILE A 545 11.84 -28.52 20.45
N PHE A 546 12.43 -28.58 21.64
CA PHE A 546 12.33 -29.75 22.51
C PHE A 546 10.90 -29.99 23.01
N GLU A 547 10.12 -28.94 23.29
CA GLU A 547 8.70 -29.08 23.62
C GLU A 547 7.88 -29.63 22.43
N LEU A 548 8.12 -29.13 21.22
CA LEU A 548 7.47 -29.65 20.01
C LEU A 548 7.88 -31.10 19.74
N GLN A 549 9.15 -31.45 19.92
CA GLN A 549 9.62 -32.84 19.83
C GLN A 549 8.94 -33.71 20.89
N LEU A 550 8.77 -33.23 22.12
CA LEU A 550 8.05 -33.95 23.16
C LEU A 550 6.60 -34.20 22.74
N GLN A 551 5.90 -33.20 22.17
CA GLN A 551 4.55 -33.35 21.65
C GLN A 551 4.48 -34.37 20.51
N ILE A 552 5.43 -34.34 19.57
CA ILE A 552 5.53 -35.34 18.50
C ILE A 552 5.74 -36.73 19.09
N LYS A 553 6.62 -36.89 20.09
CA LYS A 553 6.83 -38.18 20.76
C LYS A 553 5.58 -38.66 21.50
N GLN A 554 4.80 -37.75 22.10
CA GLN A 554 3.49 -38.06 22.68
C GLN A 554 2.48 -38.53 21.63
N GLN A 555 2.42 -37.86 20.48
CA GLN A 555 1.57 -38.28 19.36
C GLN A 555 2.05 -39.61 18.74
N GLN A 556 3.36 -39.85 18.66
CA GLN A 556 3.92 -41.14 18.22
C GLN A 556 3.52 -42.27 19.16
N LEU A 557 3.51 -42.02 20.48
CA LEU A 557 3.00 -42.96 21.46
C LEU A 557 1.51 -43.24 21.25
N GLU A 558 0.70 -42.19 21.03
CA GLU A 558 -0.72 -42.34 20.73
C GLU A 558 -0.96 -43.10 19.42
N ALA A 559 -0.21 -42.79 18.37
CA ALA A 559 -0.26 -43.51 17.09
C ALA A 559 0.15 -44.98 17.24
N ALA A 560 1.20 -45.27 18.02
CA ALA A 560 1.60 -46.65 18.33
C ALA A 560 0.51 -47.40 19.11
N ARG A 561 -0.17 -46.74 20.06
CA ARG A 561 -1.32 -47.29 20.77
C ARG A 561 -2.51 -47.55 19.84
N GLN A 562 -2.81 -46.63 18.94
CA GLN A 562 -3.87 -46.80 17.94
C GLN A 562 -3.54 -47.91 16.94
N SER A 563 -2.28 -48.04 16.52
CA SER A 563 -1.82 -49.15 15.68
C SER A 563 -1.97 -50.49 16.39
N LEU A 564 -1.61 -50.55 17.67
CA LEU A 564 -1.84 -51.73 18.52
C LEU A 564 -3.33 -52.06 18.64
N ALA A 565 -4.18 -51.04 18.87
CA ALA A 565 -5.64 -51.23 18.94
C ALA A 565 -6.21 -51.73 17.59
N ALA A 566 -5.72 -51.20 16.46
CA ALA A 566 -6.10 -51.65 15.13
C ALA A 566 -5.67 -53.09 14.85
N LEU A 567 -4.47 -53.50 15.28
CA LEU A 567 -4.01 -54.89 15.18
C LEU A 567 -4.85 -55.83 16.07
N GLN A 568 -5.24 -55.38 17.27
CA GLN A 568 -6.16 -56.12 18.13
C GLN A 568 -7.54 -56.31 17.46
N GLU A 569 -8.05 -55.30 16.78
CA GLU A 569 -9.31 -55.43 16.01
C GLU A 569 -9.13 -56.31 14.77
N GLY A 570 -7.98 -56.23 14.09
CA GLY A 570 -7.59 -57.13 13.02
C GLY A 570 -7.55 -58.59 13.46
N LEU A 571 -7.05 -58.86 14.68
CA LEU A 571 -7.08 -60.19 15.29
C LEU A 571 -8.51 -60.68 15.51
N LYS A 572 -9.41 -59.82 16.01
CA LYS A 572 -10.83 -60.16 16.17
C LYS A 572 -11.48 -60.47 14.82
N ASN A 573 -11.20 -59.68 13.79
CA ASN A 573 -11.70 -59.91 12.44
C ASN A 573 -11.20 -61.23 11.85
N ALA A 574 -9.91 -61.53 11.97
CA ALA A 574 -9.34 -62.79 11.52
C ALA A 574 -9.98 -64.00 12.24
N ARG A 575 -10.17 -63.90 13.57
CA ARG A 575 -10.90 -64.91 14.36
C ARG A 575 -12.36 -65.04 13.93
N SER A 576 -13.02 -63.93 13.62
CA SER A 576 -14.40 -63.93 13.13
C SER A 576 -14.50 -64.64 11.78
N ARG A 577 -13.56 -64.39 10.84
CA ARG A 577 -13.47 -65.11 9.56
C ARG A 577 -13.24 -66.60 9.76
N GLU A 578 -12.30 -66.96 10.63
CA GLU A 578 -12.03 -68.36 10.99
C GLU A 578 -13.30 -69.05 11.52
N THR A 579 -14.01 -68.38 12.43
CA THR A 579 -15.26 -68.89 13.02
C THR A 579 -16.37 -69.00 11.97
N HIS A 580 -16.49 -68.01 11.08
CA HIS A 580 -17.49 -67.98 10.02
C HIS A 580 -17.29 -69.13 9.01
N TYR A 581 -16.08 -69.32 8.49
CA TYR A 581 -15.81 -70.43 7.57
C TYR A 581 -15.90 -71.78 8.27
N GLN A 582 -15.53 -71.87 9.55
CA GLN A 582 -15.79 -73.07 10.36
C GLN A 582 -17.29 -73.37 10.46
N GLN A 583 -18.13 -72.34 10.64
CA GLN A 583 -19.58 -72.49 10.70
C GLN A 583 -20.15 -72.93 9.35
N LEU A 584 -19.72 -72.35 8.23
CA LEU A 584 -20.13 -72.75 6.88
C LEU A 584 -19.77 -74.22 6.59
N LEU A 585 -18.54 -74.64 6.91
CA LEU A 585 -18.10 -76.03 6.76
C LEU A 585 -18.92 -77.00 7.62
N SER A 586 -19.27 -76.61 8.85
CA SER A 586 -20.08 -77.45 9.75
C SER A 586 -21.56 -77.54 9.38
N THR A 587 -22.10 -76.51 8.72
CA THR A 587 -23.52 -76.43 8.33
C THR A 587 -23.80 -77.22 7.04
N GLY A 588 -22.82 -77.33 6.13
CA GLY A 588 -22.95 -78.12 4.90
C GLY A 588 -23.91 -77.50 3.87
N LEU A 589 -24.58 -78.34 3.06
CA LEU A 589 -25.51 -77.89 2.02
C LEU A 589 -26.77 -77.24 2.62
N THR A 590 -27.11 -76.05 2.14
CA THR A 590 -28.32 -75.33 2.59
C THR A 590 -29.60 -76.02 2.10
N ALA A 591 -30.73 -75.77 2.76
CA ALA A 591 -32.02 -76.38 2.41
C ALA A 591 -32.45 -76.10 0.95
N HIS A 592 -32.16 -74.90 0.43
CA HIS A 592 -32.45 -74.54 -0.96
C HIS A 592 -31.56 -75.29 -1.98
N GLU A 593 -30.30 -75.56 -1.63
CA GLU A 593 -29.37 -76.33 -2.49
C GLU A 593 -29.74 -77.81 -2.53
N GLN A 594 -30.19 -78.37 -1.40
CA GLN A 594 -30.76 -79.73 -1.37
C GLN A 594 -32.05 -79.82 -2.20
N ALA A 595 -32.91 -78.80 -2.12
CA ALA A 595 -34.10 -78.69 -2.95
C ALA A 595 -33.79 -78.51 -4.44
N GLN A 596 -32.69 -77.84 -4.80
CA GLN A 596 -32.23 -77.71 -6.19
C GLN A 596 -31.89 -79.07 -6.80
N ILE A 597 -31.19 -79.95 -6.08
CA ILE A 597 -30.93 -81.33 -6.55
C ILE A 597 -32.26 -82.07 -6.72
N ALA A 598 -33.14 -81.99 -5.72
CA ALA A 598 -34.44 -82.65 -5.76
C ALA A 598 -35.29 -82.18 -6.95
N GLY A 599 -35.34 -80.86 -7.20
CA GLY A 599 -36.04 -80.26 -8.33
C GLY A 599 -35.43 -80.64 -9.68
N MET A 600 -34.10 -80.66 -9.78
CA MET A 600 -33.38 -81.14 -10.97
C MET A 600 -33.73 -82.61 -11.26
N VAL A 601 -33.68 -83.49 -10.26
CA VAL A 601 -34.03 -84.92 -10.41
C VAL A 601 -35.51 -85.13 -10.72
N VAL A 602 -36.42 -84.37 -10.10
CA VAL A 602 -37.87 -84.45 -10.37
C VAL A 602 -38.20 -83.97 -11.79
N GLY A 603 -37.59 -82.88 -12.26
CA GLY A 603 -37.76 -82.38 -13.63
C GLY A 603 -37.37 -83.40 -14.72
N GLN A 604 -36.34 -84.21 -14.44
CA GLN A 604 -35.90 -85.33 -15.30
C GLN A 604 -36.95 -86.44 -15.41
N VAL A 605 -37.63 -86.77 -14.30
CA VAL A 605 -38.67 -87.81 -14.30
C VAL A 605 -39.85 -87.39 -15.17
N PHE A 606 -40.23 -86.12 -15.14
CA PHE A 606 -41.30 -85.58 -15.98
C PHE A 606 -40.95 -85.56 -17.49
N SER A 607 -39.69 -85.29 -17.86
CA SER A 607 -39.25 -85.33 -19.27
C SER A 607 -39.17 -86.75 -19.84
N GLN A 608 -38.83 -87.75 -19.02
CA GLN A 608 -38.82 -89.17 -19.41
C GLN A 608 -40.23 -89.71 -19.70
N VAL A 609 -41.24 -89.32 -18.91
CA VAL A 609 -42.64 -89.72 -19.14
C VAL A 609 -43.19 -89.09 -20.43
N ALA A 610 -42.79 -87.86 -20.77
CA ALA A 610 -43.18 -87.20 -22.02
C ALA A 610 -42.59 -87.90 -23.28
N ASN A 611 -41.38 -88.44 -23.19
CA ASN A 611 -40.69 -89.14 -24.30
C ASN A 611 -41.32 -90.50 -24.64
N VAL A 612 -41.91 -91.22 -23.67
CA VAL A 612 -42.61 -92.50 -23.91
C VAL A 612 -43.89 -92.29 -24.75
N ILE A 613 -44.57 -91.16 -24.58
CA ILE A 613 -45.79 -90.82 -25.34
C ILE A 613 -45.44 -90.43 -26.80
N GLY A 614 -44.31 -89.75 -27.02
CA GLY A 614 -43.82 -89.40 -28.36
C GLY A 614 -43.43 -90.63 -29.21
N ILE A 615 -42.80 -91.63 -28.60
CA ILE A 615 -42.37 -92.88 -29.27
C ILE A 615 -43.59 -93.72 -29.71
N ALA A 616 -44.66 -93.77 -28.92
CA ALA A 616 -45.88 -94.51 -29.28
C ALA A 616 -46.62 -93.93 -30.51
N SER A 617 -46.53 -92.61 -30.75
CA SER A 617 -47.15 -91.97 -31.92
C SER A 617 -46.46 -92.35 -33.25
N SER A 618 -45.17 -92.68 -33.21
CA SER A 618 -44.40 -93.08 -34.40
C SER A 618 -44.69 -94.51 -34.86
N VAL A 619 -45.24 -95.37 -33.98
CA VAL A 619 -45.64 -96.76 -34.30
C VAL A 619 -47.03 -96.82 -34.94
N ALA A 620 -47.90 -95.84 -34.71
CA ALA A 620 -49.26 -95.81 -35.28
C ALA A 620 -49.29 -95.59 -36.81
N HIS A 621 -48.23 -95.02 -37.39
CA HIS A 621 -48.09 -94.87 -38.85
C HIS A 621 -47.47 -96.08 -39.57
N PHE A 622 -47.17 -97.16 -38.84
CA PHE A 622 -46.66 -98.43 -39.37
C PHE A 622 -47.71 -99.55 -39.46
N VAL A 623 -49.02 -99.23 -39.40
CA VAL A 623 -50.10 -100.21 -39.61
C VAL A 623 -50.68 -100.08 -41.03
N PRO A 624 -50.35 -100.98 -41.98
CA PRO A 624 -51.15 -101.15 -43.19
C PRO A 624 -52.49 -101.82 -42.85
N GLN A 625 -53.58 -101.28 -43.39
CA GLN A 625 -54.88 -101.95 -43.40
C GLN A 625 -54.85 -103.13 -44.41
N VAL A 626 -55.02 -104.36 -43.90
CA VAL A 626 -55.59 -105.60 -44.54
C VAL A 626 -55.38 -105.87 -46.07
N GLY A 627 -54.59 -106.91 -46.42
CA GLY A 627 -54.56 -107.68 -47.71
C GLY A 627 -53.86 -106.99 -48.91
N SER A 628 -53.11 -107.56 -49.86
CA SER A 628 -52.88 -108.88 -50.51
C SER A 628 -51.60 -108.77 -51.42
N PRO A 629 -50.92 -109.85 -51.90
CA PRO A 629 -49.61 -109.78 -52.57
C PRO A 629 -49.70 -109.49 -54.09
N PHE A 630 -48.71 -108.77 -54.66
CA PHE A 630 -48.53 -108.36 -56.08
C PHE A 630 -49.16 -107.03 -56.59
N ALA A 631 -48.69 -105.88 -56.11
CA ALA A 631 -48.81 -104.57 -56.80
C ALA A 631 -47.54 -103.71 -56.60
N MET A 632 -46.94 -103.23 -57.70
CA MET A 632 -45.84 -102.24 -57.70
C MET A 632 -46.39 -100.80 -57.68
N THR A 633 -45.81 -99.91 -56.88
CA THR A 633 -45.70 -98.47 -57.19
C THR A 633 -44.53 -97.82 -56.44
N TYR A 634 -43.60 -97.22 -57.19
CA TYR A 634 -42.55 -96.33 -56.72
C TYR A 634 -43.17 -94.98 -56.35
N GLY A 635 -42.91 -94.45 -55.14
CA GLY A 635 -43.35 -93.10 -54.75
C GLY A 635 -43.03 -92.77 -53.29
N GLY A 636 -42.02 -91.93 -53.06
CA GLY A 636 -41.58 -91.54 -51.72
C GLY A 636 -42.58 -90.63 -51.01
N ILE A 637 -42.84 -90.93 -49.72
CA ILE A 637 -43.22 -90.06 -48.57
C ILE A 637 -43.38 -90.97 -47.32
N GLN A 638 -42.42 -91.86 -47.01
CA GLN A 638 -42.43 -92.63 -45.75
C GLN A 638 -41.04 -92.87 -45.10
N VAL A 639 -39.99 -92.18 -45.56
CA VAL A 639 -38.65 -92.18 -44.93
C VAL A 639 -38.49 -91.03 -43.91
N GLY A 640 -39.39 -90.03 -43.92
CA GLY A 640 -39.32 -88.88 -43.02
C GLY A 640 -39.76 -89.14 -41.57
N SER A 641 -40.76 -90.00 -41.33
CA SER A 641 -41.35 -90.19 -40.00
C SER A 641 -40.57 -91.16 -39.10
N GLY A 642 -39.90 -92.18 -39.65
CA GLY A 642 -39.02 -93.09 -38.90
C GLY A 642 -37.69 -92.45 -38.48
N LEU A 643 -37.13 -91.56 -39.31
CA LEU A 643 -35.95 -90.76 -38.96
C LEU A 643 -36.26 -89.73 -37.86
N GLN A 644 -37.48 -89.19 -37.83
CA GLN A 644 -37.89 -88.23 -36.79
C GLN A 644 -38.04 -88.90 -35.41
N GLY A 645 -38.58 -90.13 -35.34
CA GLY A 645 -38.65 -90.92 -34.10
C GLY A 645 -37.27 -91.35 -33.56
N LEU A 646 -36.35 -91.75 -34.43
CA LEU A 646 -34.94 -92.00 -34.06
C LEU A 646 -34.24 -90.71 -33.60
N SER A 647 -34.49 -89.56 -34.24
CA SER A 647 -33.93 -88.28 -33.79
C SER A 647 -34.45 -87.89 -32.40
N GLN A 648 -35.72 -88.16 -32.10
CA GLN A 648 -36.30 -87.90 -30.77
C GLN A 648 -35.72 -88.84 -29.70
N ALA A 649 -35.46 -90.11 -30.02
CA ALA A 649 -34.78 -91.04 -29.10
C ALA A 649 -33.34 -90.61 -28.81
N PHE A 650 -32.59 -90.18 -29.82
CA PHE A 650 -31.25 -89.59 -29.64
C PHE A 650 -31.29 -88.26 -28.88
N LYS A 651 -32.32 -87.43 -29.09
CA LYS A 651 -32.53 -86.19 -28.34
C LYS A 651 -32.81 -86.48 -26.85
N ALA A 652 -33.63 -87.48 -26.53
CA ALA A 652 -33.88 -87.91 -25.15
C ALA A 652 -32.62 -88.43 -24.45
N LEU A 653 -31.78 -89.20 -25.14
CA LEU A 653 -30.47 -89.64 -24.62
C LEU A 653 -29.50 -88.47 -24.45
N SER A 654 -29.50 -87.50 -25.37
CA SER A 654 -28.70 -86.27 -25.28
C SER A 654 -29.13 -85.39 -24.10
N GLU A 655 -30.43 -85.29 -23.83
CA GLU A 655 -30.99 -84.57 -22.69
C GLU A 655 -30.61 -85.25 -21.36
N LEU A 656 -30.67 -86.60 -21.29
CA LEU A 656 -30.22 -87.37 -20.13
C LEU A 656 -28.73 -87.16 -19.83
N ALA A 657 -27.87 -87.19 -20.86
CA ALA A 657 -26.44 -86.95 -20.74
C ALA A 657 -26.14 -85.49 -20.33
N SER A 658 -26.87 -84.52 -20.88
CA SER A 658 -26.74 -83.10 -20.52
C SER A 658 -27.14 -82.84 -19.07
N PHE A 659 -28.15 -83.54 -18.56
CA PHE A 659 -28.52 -83.48 -17.16
C PHE A 659 -27.45 -84.06 -16.24
N GLN A 660 -26.93 -85.26 -16.55
CA GLN A 660 -25.86 -85.87 -15.75
C GLN A 660 -24.62 -84.99 -15.73
N SER A 661 -24.29 -84.34 -16.85
CA SER A 661 -23.23 -83.34 -16.95
C SER A 661 -23.52 -82.12 -16.06
N SER A 662 -24.75 -81.58 -16.10
CA SER A 662 -25.15 -80.40 -15.30
C SER A 662 -25.19 -80.69 -13.80
N LEU A 663 -25.67 -81.86 -13.39
CA LEU A 663 -25.65 -82.33 -12.00
C LEU A 663 -24.21 -82.54 -11.51
N SER A 664 -23.35 -83.14 -12.34
CA SER A 664 -21.93 -83.34 -12.01
C SER A 664 -21.18 -82.01 -11.92
N ALA A 665 -21.48 -81.04 -12.80
CA ALA A 665 -20.93 -79.69 -12.73
C ALA A 665 -21.40 -78.94 -11.46
N THR A 666 -22.66 -79.14 -11.06
CA THR A 666 -23.22 -78.54 -9.82
C THR A 666 -22.57 -79.15 -8.57
N LEU A 667 -22.51 -80.49 -8.49
CA LEU A 667 -21.86 -81.20 -7.38
C LEU A 667 -20.34 -80.90 -7.31
N GLY A 668 -19.66 -80.90 -8.46
CA GLY A 668 -18.25 -80.53 -8.55
C GLY A 668 -18.01 -79.07 -8.15
N GLY A 669 -18.92 -78.16 -8.49
CA GLY A 669 -18.88 -76.76 -8.05
C GLY A 669 -19.01 -76.62 -6.52
N TRP A 670 -19.86 -77.42 -5.88
CA TRP A 670 -19.99 -77.41 -4.42
C TRP A 670 -18.79 -78.04 -3.71
N GLU A 671 -18.24 -79.12 -4.24
CA GLU A 671 -17.02 -79.72 -3.70
C GLU A 671 -15.84 -78.74 -3.76
N ARG A 672 -15.68 -78.04 -4.89
CA ARG A 672 -14.69 -76.95 -5.02
C ARG A 672 -14.95 -75.83 -4.03
N ARG A 673 -16.21 -75.44 -3.83
CA ARG A 673 -16.58 -74.42 -2.84
C ARG A 673 -16.27 -74.85 -1.40
N THR A 674 -16.48 -76.12 -1.04
CA THR A 674 -16.12 -76.65 0.28
C THR A 674 -14.60 -76.67 0.48
N GLN A 675 -13.83 -77.07 -0.55
CA GLN A 675 -12.37 -76.99 -0.54
C GLN A 675 -11.89 -75.54 -0.38
N ASP A 676 -12.53 -74.59 -1.07
CA ASP A 676 -12.23 -73.16 -0.94
C ASP A 676 -12.55 -72.65 0.48
N TRP A 677 -13.68 -73.04 1.08
CA TRP A 677 -14.01 -72.68 2.46
C TRP A 677 -13.01 -73.25 3.47
N GLU A 678 -12.53 -74.48 3.25
CA GLU A 678 -11.50 -75.12 4.10
C GLU A 678 -10.14 -74.41 3.98
N LEU A 679 -9.76 -74.03 2.75
CA LEU A 679 -8.59 -73.20 2.51
C LEU A 679 -8.74 -71.84 3.20
N GLN A 680 -9.87 -71.15 3.05
CA GLN A 680 -10.13 -69.85 3.66
C GLN A 680 -10.11 -69.90 5.19
N ARG A 681 -10.65 -70.96 5.79
CA ARG A 681 -10.51 -71.20 7.23
C ARG A 681 -9.03 -71.33 7.62
N THR A 682 -8.27 -72.13 6.90
CA THR A 682 -6.84 -72.36 7.19
C THR A 682 -6.02 -71.08 7.07
N LEU A 683 -6.29 -70.28 6.04
CA LEU A 683 -5.68 -68.95 5.86
C LEU A 683 -6.06 -68.02 7.02
N ALA A 684 -7.33 -67.99 7.44
CA ALA A 684 -7.77 -67.20 8.57
C ALA A 684 -7.09 -67.64 9.90
N THR A 685 -6.89 -68.93 10.13
CA THR A 685 -6.10 -69.43 11.28
C THR A 685 -4.63 -68.98 11.20
N GLY A 686 -4.03 -68.96 10.01
CA GLY A 686 -2.70 -68.40 9.78
C GLY A 686 -2.62 -66.91 10.11
N ASP A 687 -3.62 -66.14 9.66
CA ASP A 687 -3.74 -64.71 9.93
C ASP A 687 -3.82 -64.42 11.44
N THR A 688 -4.60 -65.19 12.21
CA THR A 688 -4.72 -64.97 13.66
C THR A 688 -3.38 -65.15 14.39
N LEU A 689 -2.59 -66.15 14.00
CA LEU A 689 -1.25 -66.38 14.56
C LEU A 689 -0.27 -65.28 14.17
N GLN A 690 -0.29 -64.85 12.90
CA GLN A 690 0.56 -63.77 12.40
C GLN A 690 0.26 -62.44 13.10
N ILE A 691 -1.01 -62.02 13.12
CA ILE A 691 -1.45 -60.78 13.76
C ILE A 691 -1.15 -60.83 15.26
N GLY A 692 -1.31 -61.98 15.91
CA GLY A 692 -0.95 -62.17 17.31
C GLY A 692 0.55 -61.96 17.62
N ARG A 693 1.44 -62.20 16.65
CA ARG A 693 2.88 -61.85 16.79
C ARG A 693 3.13 -60.36 16.52
N GLN A 694 2.39 -59.77 15.57
CA GLN A 694 2.47 -58.33 15.28
C GLN A 694 2.00 -57.48 16.47
N ILE A 695 0.96 -57.89 17.20
CA ILE A 695 0.50 -57.22 18.43
C ILE A 695 1.63 -57.17 19.47
N ARG A 696 2.32 -58.28 19.73
CA ARG A 696 3.47 -58.31 20.66
C ARG A 696 4.60 -57.38 20.23
N ALA A 697 4.86 -57.25 18.93
CA ALA A 697 5.83 -56.29 18.43
C ALA A 697 5.37 -54.83 18.62
N ALA A 698 4.07 -54.55 18.43
CA ALA A 698 3.47 -53.24 18.65
C ALA A 698 3.49 -52.83 20.13
N GLU A 699 3.30 -53.77 21.07
CA GLU A 699 3.44 -53.52 22.52
C GLU A 699 4.83 -52.98 22.85
N VAL A 700 5.88 -53.60 22.29
CA VAL A 700 7.26 -53.13 22.46
C VAL A 700 7.45 -51.73 21.86
N GLN A 701 6.82 -51.41 20.73
CA GLN A 701 6.91 -50.07 20.15
C GLN A 701 6.27 -49.00 21.05
N VAL A 702 5.17 -49.31 21.72
CA VAL A 702 4.55 -48.43 22.71
C VAL A 702 5.51 -48.16 23.88
N ASP A 703 6.20 -49.18 24.37
CA ASP A 703 7.20 -49.04 25.44
C ASP A 703 8.42 -48.22 25.01
N VAL A 704 8.91 -48.42 23.78
CA VAL A 704 9.99 -47.61 23.19
C VAL A 704 9.58 -46.14 23.12
N ALA A 705 8.39 -45.84 22.59
CA ALA A 705 7.87 -44.48 22.50
C ALA A 705 7.74 -43.81 23.89
N ASN A 706 7.29 -44.56 24.91
CA ASN A 706 7.27 -44.09 26.29
C ASN A 706 8.66 -43.72 26.82
N ARG A 707 9.68 -44.51 26.49
CA ARG A 707 11.06 -44.25 26.92
C ARG A 707 11.66 -43.03 26.22
N GLU A 708 11.37 -42.84 24.93
CA GLU A 708 11.77 -41.65 24.17
C GLU A 708 11.18 -40.36 24.76
N ILE A 709 9.91 -40.38 25.21
CA ILE A 709 9.29 -39.26 25.93
C ILE A 709 10.10 -38.90 27.19
N GLN A 710 10.57 -39.89 27.95
CA GLN A 710 11.37 -39.62 29.15
C GLN A 710 12.74 -39.02 28.82
N VAL A 711 13.38 -39.46 27.74
CA VAL A 711 14.63 -38.88 27.24
C VAL A 711 14.40 -37.42 26.83
N SER A 712 13.36 -37.14 26.06
CA SER A 712 13.00 -35.78 25.62
C SER A 712 12.70 -34.86 26.81
N ARG A 713 11.94 -35.32 27.81
CA ARG A 713 11.74 -34.57 29.07
C ARG A 713 13.05 -34.27 29.80
N ARG A 714 14.03 -35.18 29.75
CA ARG A 714 15.34 -34.94 30.36
C ARG A 714 16.15 -33.90 29.58
N GLN A 715 16.04 -33.87 28.25
CA GLN A 715 16.65 -32.83 27.41
C GLN A 715 16.09 -31.44 27.73
N ILE A 716 14.75 -31.33 27.88
CA ILE A 716 14.10 -30.08 28.32
C ILE A 716 14.67 -29.61 29.66
N LYS A 717 14.73 -30.48 30.67
CA LYS A 717 15.31 -30.14 31.98
C LYS A 717 16.78 -29.71 31.92
N ASN A 718 17.58 -30.33 31.03
CA ASN A 718 18.98 -29.93 30.84
C ASN A 718 19.07 -28.54 30.19
N ASN A 719 18.22 -28.25 29.21
CA ASN A 719 18.14 -26.94 28.56
C ASN A 719 17.67 -25.84 29.54
N GLU A 720 16.70 -26.11 30.41
CA GLU A 720 16.27 -25.21 31.50
C GLU A 720 17.42 -24.87 32.48
N ALA A 721 18.29 -25.85 32.78
CA ALA A 721 19.46 -25.62 33.62
C ALA A 721 20.48 -24.69 32.93
N ILE A 722 20.64 -24.81 31.60
CA ILE A 722 21.47 -23.89 30.81
C ILE A 722 20.86 -22.49 30.81
N ASP A 723 19.54 -22.35 30.60
CA ASP A 723 18.86 -21.06 30.65
C ASP A 723 19.04 -20.38 32.03
N THR A 724 18.83 -21.13 33.11
CA THR A 724 19.05 -20.65 34.49
C THR A 724 20.48 -20.15 34.69
N PHE A 725 21.48 -20.87 34.17
CA PHE A 725 22.87 -20.42 34.22
C PHE A 725 23.12 -19.16 33.38
N MET A 726 22.60 -19.10 32.16
CA MET A 726 22.74 -17.94 31.25
C MET A 726 22.12 -16.68 31.84
N ASN A 727 21.03 -16.81 32.59
CA ASN A 727 20.35 -15.71 33.28
C ASN A 727 21.01 -15.32 34.61
N SER A 728 21.71 -16.24 35.29
CA SER A 728 22.32 -15.99 36.62
C SER A 728 23.81 -15.65 36.59
N LYS A 729 24.53 -15.95 35.51
CA LYS A 729 25.97 -15.64 35.39
C LYS A 729 26.22 -14.13 35.46
N PHE A 730 27.37 -13.73 36.00
CA PHE A 730 27.71 -12.31 36.15
C PHE A 730 27.89 -11.58 34.80
N THR A 731 28.58 -12.19 33.84
CA THR A 731 28.76 -11.64 32.48
C THR A 731 27.54 -11.90 31.62
N SER A 732 26.38 -11.41 32.06
CA SER A 732 25.10 -11.55 31.38
C SER A 732 24.87 -10.44 30.36
N LYS A 733 23.78 -10.57 29.59
CA LYS A 733 23.23 -9.50 28.75
C LYS A 733 23.03 -8.20 29.54
N GLN A 734 22.55 -8.27 30.79
CA GLN A 734 22.29 -7.07 31.60
C GLN A 734 23.59 -6.31 31.94
N LEU A 735 24.68 -7.02 32.24
CA LEU A 735 25.97 -6.39 32.52
C LEU A 735 26.48 -5.63 31.29
N TYR A 736 26.49 -6.26 30.11
CA TYR A 736 26.97 -5.58 28.89
C TYR A 736 26.06 -4.42 28.50
N GLN A 737 24.74 -4.53 28.69
CA GLN A 737 23.82 -3.42 28.48
C GLN A 737 24.10 -2.25 29.43
N PHE A 738 24.40 -2.52 30.71
CA PHE A 738 24.84 -1.50 31.66
C PHE A 738 26.16 -0.84 31.23
N MET A 739 27.15 -1.64 30.83
CA MET A 739 28.44 -1.15 30.33
C MET A 739 28.26 -0.26 29.10
N ILE A 740 27.46 -0.66 28.11
CA ILE A 740 27.15 0.13 26.91
C ILE A 740 26.56 1.48 27.32
N GLY A 741 25.63 1.52 28.28
CA GLY A 741 25.04 2.76 28.76
C GLY A 741 26.06 3.72 29.37
N LYS A 742 26.95 3.21 30.23
CA LYS A 742 28.01 4.02 30.85
C LYS A 742 29.08 4.46 29.85
N LEU A 743 29.55 3.54 29.01
CA LEU A 743 30.58 3.81 28.00
C LEU A 743 30.08 4.78 26.94
N SER A 744 28.84 4.64 26.45
CA SER A 744 28.28 5.56 25.45
C SER A 744 28.21 7.00 25.97
N ALA A 745 27.84 7.19 27.24
CA ALA A 745 27.78 8.52 27.85
C ALA A 745 29.16 9.19 27.93
N VAL A 746 30.16 8.46 28.43
CA VAL A 746 31.54 8.98 28.54
C VAL A 746 32.16 9.19 27.15
N TYR A 747 31.88 8.29 26.20
CA TYR A 747 32.33 8.39 24.82
C TYR A 747 31.80 9.66 24.14
N PHE A 748 30.50 9.92 24.24
CA PHE A 748 29.89 11.12 23.66
C PHE A 748 30.36 12.43 24.31
N GLN A 749 30.52 12.46 25.63
CA GLN A 749 31.05 13.63 26.33
C GLN A 749 32.52 13.91 25.94
N THR A 750 33.33 12.86 25.86
CA THR A 750 34.74 12.98 25.43
C THR A 750 34.83 13.47 23.99
N TYR A 751 33.92 13.02 23.11
CA TYR A 751 33.84 13.50 21.72
C TYR A 751 33.62 15.01 21.64
N HIS A 752 32.65 15.55 22.39
CA HIS A 752 32.41 16.99 22.38
C HIS A 752 33.60 17.81 22.89
N LEU A 753 34.30 17.31 23.92
CA LEU A 753 35.53 17.94 24.39
C LEU A 753 36.63 17.89 23.32
N ALA A 754 36.87 16.72 22.73
CA ALA A 754 37.88 16.54 21.69
C ALA A 754 37.62 17.46 20.48
N LEU A 755 36.37 17.50 19.99
CA LEU A 755 35.96 18.36 18.89
C LEU A 755 36.10 19.85 19.24
N GLY A 756 35.73 20.25 20.47
CA GLY A 756 35.90 21.62 20.94
C GLY A 756 37.37 22.06 20.95
N TYR A 757 38.27 21.23 21.47
CA TYR A 757 39.71 21.49 21.43
C TYR A 757 40.27 21.49 20.00
N ALA A 758 39.80 20.60 19.12
CA ALA A 758 40.20 20.56 17.73
C ALA A 758 39.80 21.85 16.97
N LYS A 759 38.57 22.32 17.16
CA LYS A 759 38.10 23.58 16.58
C LYS A 759 38.83 24.79 17.16
N ALA A 760 39.11 24.77 18.46
CA ALA A 760 39.93 25.81 19.09
C ALA A 760 41.38 25.79 18.57
N ALA A 761 41.98 24.63 18.30
CA ALA A 761 43.28 24.51 17.64
C ALA A 761 43.24 25.09 16.22
N GLN A 762 42.22 24.74 15.42
CA GLN A 762 42.02 25.35 14.11
C GLN A 762 41.91 26.88 14.19
N ARG A 763 41.17 27.41 15.18
CA ARG A 763 41.03 28.85 15.40
C ARG A 763 42.34 29.51 15.84
N ALA A 764 43.12 28.85 16.70
CA ALA A 764 44.45 29.30 17.11
C ALA A 764 45.39 29.42 15.90
N LEU A 765 45.38 28.42 15.01
CA LEU A 765 46.19 28.42 13.79
C LEU A 765 45.82 29.59 12.87
N GLN A 766 44.51 29.80 12.62
CA GLN A 766 44.00 30.92 11.84
C GLN A 766 44.43 32.26 12.44
N PHE A 767 44.39 32.37 13.77
CA PHE A 767 44.77 33.57 14.48
C PHE A 767 46.27 33.86 14.39
N GLU A 768 47.11 32.89 14.71
CA GLU A 768 48.58 32.99 14.71
C GLU A 768 49.16 33.28 13.34
N LEU A 769 48.66 32.57 12.32
CA LEU A 769 49.15 32.70 10.95
C LEU A 769 48.35 33.72 10.13
N GLY A 770 47.42 34.47 10.73
CA GLY A 770 46.66 35.50 10.03
C GLY A 770 46.10 35.00 8.69
N LEU A 771 45.48 33.82 8.72
CA LEU A 771 44.89 33.16 7.56
C LEU A 771 43.40 33.45 7.47
N ALA A 772 42.85 33.41 6.26
CA ALA A 772 41.40 33.48 6.08
C ALA A 772 40.75 32.16 6.53
N GLU A 773 39.51 32.23 6.99
CA GLU A 773 38.77 31.03 7.43
C GLU A 773 38.60 30.01 6.29
N SER A 774 38.49 30.48 5.06
CA SER A 774 38.43 29.65 3.84
C SER A 774 39.67 28.77 3.64
N ASP A 775 40.82 29.19 4.16
CA ASP A 775 42.10 28.52 3.91
C ASP A 775 42.35 27.39 4.91
N VAL A 776 41.59 27.36 6.02
CA VAL A 776 41.79 26.43 7.13
C VAL A 776 40.46 25.79 7.51
N GLY A 777 40.01 24.84 6.67
CA GLY A 777 38.77 24.07 6.83
C GLY A 777 39.00 22.58 6.98
N PHE A 778 39.99 22.18 7.80
CA PHE A 778 40.34 20.77 7.99
C PHE A 778 39.40 20.05 8.96
N ILE A 779 38.99 20.71 10.04
CA ILE A 779 38.12 20.11 11.04
C ILE A 779 36.65 20.25 10.61
N GLY A 780 36.00 19.13 10.30
CA GLY A 780 34.59 19.05 9.96
C GLY A 780 33.65 19.49 11.10
N ALA A 781 32.41 19.80 10.73
CA ALA A 781 31.38 20.24 11.66
C ALA A 781 31.00 19.15 12.69
N SER A 782 30.92 17.89 12.23
CA SER A 782 30.65 16.70 13.04
C SER A 782 31.31 15.46 12.42
N TYR A 783 31.76 14.56 13.28
CA TYR A 783 32.24 13.21 12.95
C TYR A 783 31.37 12.11 13.57
N TRP A 784 30.30 12.51 14.27
CA TRP A 784 29.47 11.59 15.05
C TRP A 784 28.29 11.05 14.24
N ASP A 785 28.34 9.77 13.89
CA ASP A 785 27.22 9.06 13.28
C ASP A 785 26.32 8.42 14.35
N SER A 786 25.16 9.02 14.60
CA SER A 786 24.19 8.53 15.59
C SER A 786 23.64 7.13 15.27
N LEU A 787 23.55 6.74 13.99
CA LEU A 787 23.09 5.40 13.59
C LEU A 787 24.12 4.33 13.97
N LYS A 788 25.40 4.69 13.94
CA LYS A 788 26.52 3.81 14.30
C LYS A 788 27.07 4.08 15.70
N LYS A 789 26.30 4.74 16.57
CA LYS A 789 26.68 5.07 17.95
C LYS A 789 28.01 5.84 18.06
N GLY A 790 28.32 6.63 17.04
CA GLY A 790 29.53 7.44 16.95
C GLY A 790 30.81 6.65 16.72
N LEU A 791 30.77 5.35 16.43
CA LEU A 791 31.97 4.55 16.18
C LEU A 791 32.77 5.15 15.01
N THR A 792 34.10 5.05 15.05
CA THR A 792 35.07 5.65 14.10
C THR A 792 35.22 7.19 14.12
N ALA A 793 34.45 7.90 14.96
CA ALA A 793 34.54 9.37 15.04
C ALA A 793 35.93 9.86 15.50
N GLY A 794 36.60 9.09 16.38
CA GLY A 794 37.93 9.42 16.87
C GLY A 794 39.01 9.29 15.80
N GLU A 795 38.96 8.24 14.99
CA GLU A 795 39.91 7.96 13.92
C GLU A 795 39.82 9.01 12.80
N GLN A 796 38.60 9.44 12.45
CA GLN A 796 38.38 10.53 11.49
C GLN A 796 38.92 11.86 12.02
N LEU A 797 38.56 12.21 13.26
CA LEU A 797 39.06 13.44 13.90
C LEU A 797 40.58 13.44 14.03
N GLN A 798 41.19 12.30 14.33
CA GLN A 798 42.65 12.16 14.42
C GLN A 798 43.32 12.48 13.09
N LEU A 799 42.79 11.94 11.98
CA LEU A 799 43.32 12.20 10.65
C LEU A 799 43.28 13.69 10.29
N ASP A 800 42.16 14.37 10.61
CA ASP A 800 42.03 15.79 10.29
C ASP A 800 42.89 16.68 11.20
N LEU A 801 43.17 16.28 12.44
CA LEU A 801 44.19 16.90 13.28
C LEU A 801 45.60 16.74 12.70
N ASP A 802 45.92 15.58 12.13
CA ASP A 802 47.22 15.34 11.50
C ASP A 802 47.38 16.11 10.19
N ARG A 803 46.30 16.29 9.42
CA ARG A 803 46.26 17.19 8.26
C ARG A 803 46.47 18.65 8.67
N LEU A 804 45.83 19.08 9.76
CA LEU A 804 45.97 20.43 10.31
C LEU A 804 47.42 20.70 10.74
N ASP A 805 48.08 19.75 11.40
CA ASP A 805 49.48 19.86 11.82
C ASP A 805 50.44 19.90 10.60
N LYS A 806 50.20 19.04 9.61
CA LYS A 806 50.95 19.06 8.36
C LYS A 806 50.85 20.44 7.68
N PHE A 807 49.64 20.97 7.57
CA PHE A 807 49.40 22.28 6.96
C PHE A 807 50.11 23.41 7.73
N HIS A 808 50.08 23.38 9.06
CA HIS A 808 50.85 24.30 9.88
C HIS A 808 52.35 24.22 9.56
N CYS A 809 52.92 23.02 9.45
CA CYS A 809 54.34 22.84 9.12
C CYS A 809 54.70 23.34 7.71
N GLU A 810 53.77 23.29 6.75
CA GLU A 810 54.00 23.74 5.37
C GLU A 810 53.91 25.27 5.21
N ILE A 811 53.03 25.94 5.97
CA ILE A 811 52.75 27.39 5.81
C ILE A 811 53.44 28.25 6.86
N ASN A 812 53.82 27.70 8.00
CA ASN A 812 54.47 28.46 9.07
C ASN A 812 55.93 28.79 8.69
N GLU A 813 56.10 29.93 8.02
CA GLU A 813 57.39 30.52 7.68
C GLU A 813 57.72 31.74 8.57
N ARG A 814 59.01 32.11 8.59
CA ARG A 814 59.46 33.31 9.30
C ARG A 814 58.94 34.57 8.61
N ARG A 815 58.27 35.41 9.37
CA ARG A 815 57.76 36.72 8.91
C ARG A 815 58.79 37.83 9.13
N MET A 816 58.52 38.99 8.55
CA MET A 816 59.32 40.19 8.78
C MET A 816 59.04 40.73 10.18
N GLU A 817 59.99 40.57 11.09
CA GLU A 817 59.92 41.10 12.46
C GLU A 817 60.36 42.57 12.49
N ILE A 818 59.50 43.47 12.98
CA ILE A 818 59.70 44.91 12.94
C ILE A 818 59.44 45.49 14.33
N THR A 819 60.31 46.41 14.77
CA THR A 819 60.11 47.22 15.99
C THR A 819 59.91 48.67 15.58
N LYS A 820 58.78 49.26 15.98
CA LYS A 820 58.44 50.66 15.72
C LYS A 820 58.25 51.42 17.02
N TYR A 821 58.94 52.54 17.16
CA TYR A 821 58.76 53.49 18.25
C TYR A 821 57.79 54.59 17.80
N VAL A 822 56.77 54.84 18.60
CA VAL A 822 55.72 55.81 18.31
C VAL A 822 55.62 56.80 19.46
N SER A 823 55.90 58.07 19.18
CA SER A 823 55.72 59.18 20.13
C SER A 823 54.29 59.70 20.03
N LEU A 824 53.56 59.71 21.15
CA LEU A 824 52.20 60.25 21.20
C LEU A 824 52.19 61.76 20.93
N ALA A 825 53.20 62.49 21.40
CA ALA A 825 53.37 63.91 21.12
C ALA A 825 53.52 64.22 19.62
N GLN A 826 54.05 63.28 18.83
CA GLN A 826 54.22 63.43 17.38
C GLN A 826 53.00 62.96 16.58
N VAL A 827 52.39 61.83 16.98
CA VAL A 827 51.28 61.23 16.22
C VAL A 827 49.93 61.86 16.57
N ASP A 828 49.68 62.14 17.85
CA ASP A 828 48.46 62.82 18.31
C ASP A 828 48.74 63.68 19.56
N PRO A 829 49.31 64.88 19.40
CA PRO A 829 49.57 65.77 20.53
C PRO A 829 48.30 66.23 21.25
N LEU A 830 47.12 66.19 20.62
CA LEU A 830 45.86 66.50 21.30
C LEU A 830 45.46 65.37 22.26
N ALA A 831 45.71 64.11 21.91
CA ALA A 831 45.55 62.99 22.83
C ALA A 831 46.46 63.12 24.06
N LEU A 832 47.72 63.52 23.89
CA LEU A 832 48.64 63.77 25.01
C LEU A 832 48.11 64.88 25.94
N VAL A 833 47.61 65.98 25.39
CA VAL A 833 47.02 67.06 26.20
C VAL A 833 45.75 66.60 26.92
N ARG A 834 44.88 65.84 26.25
CA ARG A 834 43.70 65.24 26.90
C ARG A 834 44.08 64.29 28.03
N LEU A 835 45.15 63.51 27.86
CA LEU A 835 45.67 62.63 28.90
C LEU A 835 46.11 63.44 30.12
N LYS A 836 46.88 64.53 29.91
CA LYS A 836 47.29 65.44 30.99
C LYS A 836 46.08 66.01 31.74
N GLU A 837 45.09 66.54 31.02
CA GLU A 837 43.92 67.21 31.60
C GLU A 837 42.94 66.24 32.27
N ARG A 838 42.46 65.24 31.52
CA ARG A 838 41.32 64.38 31.90
C ARG A 838 41.75 63.09 32.58
N GLY A 839 43.00 62.68 32.40
CA GLY A 839 43.49 61.39 32.88
C GLY A 839 43.20 60.24 31.94
N SER A 840 42.54 60.49 30.81
CA SER A 840 42.31 59.51 29.77
C SER A 840 42.44 60.13 28.38
N CYS A 841 42.96 59.36 27.44
CA CYS A 841 42.96 59.72 26.02
C CYS A 841 42.73 58.49 25.14
N GLU A 842 42.19 58.74 23.96
CA GLU A 842 42.11 57.76 22.88
C GLU A 842 42.99 58.22 21.73
N PHE A 843 43.71 57.29 21.12
CA PHE A 843 44.59 57.54 19.99
C PHE A 843 44.54 56.36 18.99
N GLU A 844 44.86 56.64 17.73
CA GLU A 844 44.84 55.65 16.66
C GLU A 844 46.24 55.46 16.04
N LEU A 845 46.62 54.19 15.86
CA LEU A 845 47.75 53.79 15.04
C LEU A 845 47.23 53.37 13.67
N GLY A 846 47.04 54.35 12.78
CA GLY A 846 46.42 54.12 11.46
C GLY A 846 47.32 53.39 10.46
N GLU A 847 46.72 52.85 9.39
CA GLU A 847 47.41 52.13 8.30
C GLU A 847 48.60 52.91 7.73
N ALA A 848 48.40 54.22 7.56
CA ALA A 848 49.38 55.11 7.00
C ALA A 848 50.65 55.30 7.84
N LEU A 849 50.58 55.06 9.16
CA LEU A 849 51.72 55.14 10.06
C LEU A 849 52.73 54.01 9.77
N PHE A 850 52.23 52.85 9.31
CA PHE A 850 53.05 51.67 9.03
C PHE A 850 53.47 51.59 7.55
N ASP A 851 52.59 51.98 6.62
CA ASP A 851 52.97 52.09 5.20
C ASP A 851 53.95 53.23 4.93
N GLY A 852 54.02 54.24 5.82
CA GLY A 852 55.05 55.27 5.79
C GLY A 852 56.47 54.71 5.90
N ASP A 853 56.67 53.69 6.75
CA ASP A 853 57.96 53.05 6.95
C ASP A 853 58.24 51.97 5.90
N PHE A 854 57.26 51.08 5.69
CA PHE A 854 57.38 49.92 4.80
C PHE A 854 56.16 49.81 3.87
N PRO A 855 56.18 50.52 2.72
CA PRO A 855 55.11 50.44 1.74
C PRO A 855 54.96 49.03 1.17
N GLY A 856 53.74 48.50 1.17
CA GLY A 856 53.42 47.19 0.57
C GLY A 856 53.58 46.00 1.51
N HIS A 857 53.86 46.24 2.80
CA HIS A 857 53.69 45.21 3.82
C HIS A 857 52.20 45.04 4.16
N TYR A 858 51.76 43.80 4.39
CA TYR A 858 50.40 43.47 4.82
C TYR A 858 50.45 42.40 5.93
N CYS A 859 49.29 41.99 6.44
CA CYS A 859 49.16 41.03 7.55
C CYS A 859 50.03 41.43 8.75
N ARG A 860 49.89 42.70 9.18
CA ARG A 860 50.66 43.26 10.30
C ARG A 860 50.06 42.81 11.62
N GLN A 861 50.71 41.86 12.29
CA GLN A 861 50.26 41.29 13.56
C GLN A 861 51.22 41.65 14.69
N ILE A 862 50.68 42.21 15.77
CA ILE A 862 51.44 42.58 16.96
C ILE A 862 52.05 41.33 17.60
N LYS A 863 53.29 41.46 18.08
CA LYS A 863 53.95 40.49 18.96
C LYS A 863 53.96 40.98 20.41
N THR A 864 54.31 42.24 20.63
CA THR A 864 54.25 42.88 21.96
C THR A 864 54.06 44.38 21.82
N VAL A 865 53.39 44.99 22.78
CA VAL A 865 53.34 46.44 22.98
C VAL A 865 53.92 46.78 24.35
N SER A 866 54.82 47.76 24.42
CA SER A 866 55.31 48.31 25.67
C SER A 866 55.26 49.84 25.66
N LEU A 867 55.01 50.45 26.82
CA LEU A 867 54.95 51.90 26.98
C LEU A 867 56.06 52.40 27.87
N SER A 868 56.64 53.54 27.52
CA SER A 868 57.51 54.31 28.39
C SER A 868 56.93 55.70 28.58
N PHE A 869 56.98 56.19 29.81
CA PHE A 869 56.45 57.49 30.22
C PHE A 869 57.60 58.38 30.69
N PRO A 870 58.17 59.21 29.80
CA PRO A 870 59.12 60.25 30.19
C PRO A 870 58.46 61.29 31.11
N ALA A 871 58.46 61.00 32.40
CA ALA A 871 57.89 61.81 33.47
C ALA A 871 58.80 61.80 34.71
N VAL A 872 58.69 62.83 35.55
CA VAL A 872 59.38 62.85 36.84
C VAL A 872 58.58 62.01 37.83
N VAL A 873 59.12 60.85 38.20
CA VAL A 873 58.54 59.93 39.19
C VAL A 873 59.53 59.77 40.34
N GLY A 874 59.05 59.87 41.59
CA GLY A 874 59.90 59.74 42.77
C GLY A 874 60.44 58.32 42.98
N PRO A 875 61.53 58.13 43.74
CA PRO A 875 62.00 56.80 44.12
C PRO A 875 60.90 56.00 44.83
N TYR A 876 60.71 54.74 44.45
CA TYR A 876 59.67 53.84 44.99
C TYR A 876 58.21 54.29 44.73
N HIS A 877 57.98 55.24 43.82
CA HIS A 877 56.64 55.52 43.28
C HIS A 877 56.41 54.79 41.97
N ASN A 878 55.21 54.24 41.79
CA ASN A 878 54.81 53.54 40.57
C ASN A 878 54.10 54.50 39.60
N PHE A 879 54.33 54.31 38.31
CA PHE A 879 53.53 54.98 37.27
C PHE A 879 52.34 54.09 36.90
N ASN A 880 51.21 54.29 37.59
CA ASN A 880 50.01 53.46 37.41
C ASN A 880 49.18 53.93 36.21
N ALA A 881 49.11 53.11 35.17
CA ALA A 881 48.30 53.36 33.98
C ALA A 881 47.61 52.09 33.45
N THR A 882 46.51 52.27 32.72
CA THR A 882 45.82 51.17 32.02
C THR A 882 45.84 51.45 30.53
N LEU A 883 46.29 50.48 29.74
CA LEU A 883 46.22 50.53 28.28
C LEU A 883 45.18 49.52 27.79
N THR A 884 44.25 49.98 26.98
CA THR A 884 43.17 49.18 26.38
C THR A 884 43.20 49.27 24.86
N GLN A 885 43.14 48.14 24.16
CA GLN A 885 42.96 48.10 22.71
C GLN A 885 41.45 48.11 22.40
N LEU A 886 40.94 49.23 21.90
CA LEU A 886 39.51 49.42 21.59
C LEU A 886 39.08 48.73 20.31
N GLY A 887 39.98 48.69 19.32
CA GLY A 887 39.74 48.01 18.05
C GLY A 887 41.03 47.80 17.28
N HIS A 888 41.03 46.84 16.36
CA HIS A 888 42.16 46.56 15.49
C HIS A 888 41.72 45.87 14.20
N ARG A 889 42.56 46.01 13.19
CA ARG A 889 42.34 45.41 11.88
C ARG A 889 43.61 44.80 11.31
N THR A 890 43.47 43.64 10.68
CA THR A 890 44.55 42.93 10.00
C THR A 890 44.14 42.68 8.56
N LEU A 891 44.91 43.22 7.60
CA LEU A 891 44.75 42.91 6.19
C LEU A 891 45.35 41.52 5.90
N LEU A 892 44.52 40.51 5.67
CA LEU A 892 44.92 39.11 5.53
C LEU A 892 45.52 38.78 4.15
N ALA A 893 45.09 39.50 3.11
CA ALA A 893 45.55 39.31 1.73
C ALA A 893 46.02 40.65 1.12
N PRO A 894 46.95 40.65 0.14
CA PRO A 894 47.52 41.86 -0.46
C PRO A 894 46.54 42.54 -1.44
N ASP A 895 45.37 42.96 -0.96
CA ASP A 895 44.32 43.58 -1.75
C ASP A 895 44.47 45.11 -1.83
N LYS A 896 44.59 45.62 -3.05
CA LYS A 896 44.82 47.04 -3.33
C LYS A 896 43.60 47.91 -3.09
N LYS A 897 42.38 47.38 -3.24
CA LYS A 897 41.14 48.12 -3.02
C LYS A 897 40.94 48.35 -1.53
N VAL A 898 41.09 47.29 -0.74
CA VAL A 898 40.97 47.36 0.73
C VAL A 898 42.07 48.26 1.30
N LEU A 899 43.31 48.15 0.83
CA LEU A 899 44.38 49.05 1.25
C LEU A 899 44.06 50.53 0.98
N LYS A 900 43.49 50.86 -0.19
CA LYS A 900 43.07 52.24 -0.49
C LYS A 900 41.98 52.73 0.47
N GLN A 901 41.00 51.89 0.79
CA GLN A 901 39.96 52.20 1.77
C GLN A 901 40.55 52.45 3.17
N LEU A 902 41.53 51.65 3.59
CA LEU A 902 42.19 51.82 4.89
C LEU A 902 43.05 53.10 4.98
N LEU A 903 43.69 53.49 3.87
CA LEU A 903 44.49 54.72 3.79
C LEU A 903 43.66 55.99 3.60
N ALA A 904 42.47 55.86 3.02
CA ALA A 904 41.61 56.96 2.60
C ALA A 904 40.12 56.64 2.84
N PRO A 905 39.69 56.43 4.09
CA PRO A 905 38.33 56.00 4.38
C PRO A 905 37.31 57.04 3.91
N SER A 906 36.35 56.62 3.09
CA SER A 906 35.21 57.42 2.65
C SER A 906 33.95 57.02 3.43
N PRO A 907 33.05 57.97 3.78
CA PRO A 907 31.78 57.65 4.41
C PRO A 907 30.84 56.78 3.57
N THR A 908 31.17 56.54 2.29
CA THR A 908 30.43 55.67 1.36
C THR A 908 31.06 54.28 1.20
N ASP A 909 32.15 53.97 1.90
CA ASP A 909 32.83 52.69 1.77
C ASP A 909 32.01 51.56 2.39
N THR A 910 31.88 50.45 1.66
CA THR A 910 31.30 49.20 2.17
C THR A 910 32.37 48.40 2.91
N GLU A 911 31.95 47.71 3.97
CA GLU A 911 32.85 46.90 4.78
C GLU A 911 33.49 45.77 3.94
N PRO A 912 34.82 45.64 3.93
CA PRO A 912 35.50 44.60 3.17
C PRO A 912 35.14 43.19 3.64
N PRO A 913 35.21 42.17 2.76
CA PRO A 913 34.99 40.79 3.13
C PRO A 913 35.95 40.31 4.24
N ALA A 914 35.45 39.50 5.17
CA ALA A 914 36.24 38.92 6.27
C ALA A 914 37.41 38.04 5.82
N THR A 915 37.36 37.54 4.57
CA THR A 915 38.47 36.79 3.93
C THR A 915 39.67 37.67 3.61
N VAL A 916 39.48 38.99 3.48
CA VAL A 916 40.53 39.95 3.13
C VAL A 916 40.87 40.85 4.31
N LEU A 917 39.88 41.28 5.09
CA LEU A 917 40.08 42.12 6.26
C LEU A 917 39.53 41.45 7.51
N ARG A 918 40.40 41.22 8.50
CA ARG A 918 40.01 40.71 9.81
C ARG A 918 39.90 41.86 10.79
N VAL A 919 38.74 41.99 11.44
CA VAL A 919 38.43 43.07 12.37
C VAL A 919 38.19 42.50 13.77
N ASP A 920 38.80 43.10 14.78
CA ASP A 920 38.44 42.93 16.20
C ASP A 920 38.44 41.50 16.77
N TRP A 921 39.35 40.64 16.30
CA TRP A 921 39.58 39.35 16.95
C TRP A 921 40.25 39.52 18.32
N ARG A 922 39.63 38.97 19.37
CA ARG A 922 40.01 39.24 20.78
C ARG A 922 39.96 40.75 21.10
N PRO A 923 38.78 41.39 20.98
CA PRO A 923 38.65 42.83 21.18
C PRO A 923 38.79 43.19 22.66
N ASN A 924 39.01 44.48 22.95
CA ASN A 924 38.99 45.03 24.30
C ASN A 924 40.00 44.40 25.29
N GLN A 925 41.16 43.95 24.80
CA GLN A 925 42.25 43.53 25.69
C GLN A 925 42.79 44.73 26.48
N GLN A 926 43.23 44.49 27.70
CA GLN A 926 43.74 45.51 28.60
C GLN A 926 44.99 45.03 29.34
N VAL A 927 45.90 45.95 29.62
CA VAL A 927 47.06 45.72 30.49
C VAL A 927 47.19 46.84 31.51
N ALA A 928 47.69 46.49 32.70
CA ALA A 928 48.06 47.45 33.73
C ALA A 928 49.57 47.70 33.68
N LEU A 929 49.97 48.96 33.74
CA LEU A 929 51.34 49.44 33.69
C LEU A 929 51.68 50.05 35.05
N SER A 930 52.88 49.80 35.55
CA SER A 930 53.30 50.18 36.91
C SER A 930 54.74 50.69 37.00
N THR A 931 55.64 50.22 36.15
CA THR A 931 57.07 50.58 36.16
C THR A 931 57.37 51.88 35.41
N GLY A 932 56.53 52.20 34.42
CA GLY A 932 56.65 53.42 33.63
C GLY A 932 57.76 53.43 32.57
N VAL A 933 58.61 52.40 32.51
CA VAL A 933 59.73 52.32 31.55
C VAL A 933 59.68 50.98 30.83
N ASN A 934 59.46 51.04 29.52
CA ASN A 934 59.37 49.86 28.64
C ASN A 934 58.40 48.78 29.18
N ASP A 935 57.31 49.22 29.79
CA ASP A 935 56.36 48.40 30.51
C ASP A 935 55.37 47.75 29.54
N SER A 936 55.31 46.43 29.51
CA SER A 936 54.37 45.64 28.69
C SER A 936 53.13 45.17 29.48
N GLY A 937 53.05 45.51 30.77
CA GLY A 937 52.04 45.02 31.70
C GLY A 937 52.15 43.55 32.08
N LEU A 938 53.35 42.97 31.90
CA LEU A 938 53.72 41.65 32.41
C LEU A 938 54.92 41.79 33.33
N PHE A 939 55.03 40.92 34.34
CA PHE A 939 56.21 40.88 35.21
C PHE A 939 57.48 40.52 34.44
N GLN A 940 57.38 39.58 33.50
CA GLN A 940 58.43 39.18 32.58
C GLN A 940 57.80 38.81 31.24
N VAL A 941 58.39 39.29 30.15
CA VAL A 941 58.00 38.91 28.79
C VAL A 941 58.73 37.63 28.40
N ASP A 942 57.99 36.54 28.20
CA ASP A 942 58.51 35.28 27.66
C ASP A 942 57.84 34.95 26.33
N TYR A 943 58.63 34.90 25.26
CA TYR A 943 58.15 34.56 23.92
C TYR A 943 57.82 33.08 23.74
N HIS A 944 58.21 32.21 24.68
CA HIS A 944 57.95 30.77 24.67
C HIS A 944 56.78 30.36 25.57
N ASP A 945 56.05 31.30 26.20
CA ASP A 945 54.83 30.98 26.95
C ASP A 945 53.82 30.27 26.02
N GLU A 946 53.13 29.27 26.57
CA GLU A 946 52.08 28.55 25.87
C GLU A 946 50.85 29.44 25.63
N ARG A 947 50.73 30.55 26.36
CA ARG A 947 49.69 31.57 26.19
C ARG A 947 50.15 32.69 25.29
N TYR A 948 49.19 33.36 24.66
CA TYR A 948 49.47 34.59 23.94
C TYR A 948 49.87 35.72 24.88
N LEU A 949 50.86 36.50 24.48
CA LEU A 949 51.19 37.76 25.15
C LEU A 949 50.04 38.78 24.97
N PRO A 950 49.94 39.82 25.82
CA PRO A 950 48.97 40.88 25.62
C PRO A 950 49.10 41.50 24.24
N PHE A 951 47.95 41.59 23.55
CA PHE A 951 47.82 42.09 22.18
C PHE A 951 48.53 41.24 21.11
N GLU A 952 49.13 40.10 21.46
CA GLU A 952 49.78 39.23 20.47
C GLU A 952 48.75 38.72 19.45
N GLY A 953 49.11 38.77 18.17
CA GLY A 953 48.31 38.30 17.04
C GLY A 953 47.23 39.29 16.59
N THR A 954 46.93 40.35 17.35
CA THR A 954 46.01 41.42 16.93
C THR A 954 46.64 42.33 15.87
N GLY A 955 45.81 43.11 15.18
CA GLY A 955 46.27 44.01 14.13
C GLY A 955 47.13 45.14 14.66
N ALA A 956 48.27 45.43 14.01
CA ALA A 956 49.08 46.60 14.34
C ALA A 956 48.30 47.90 14.12
N VAL A 957 47.44 47.91 13.10
CA VAL A 957 46.52 49.02 12.83
C VAL A 957 45.36 48.94 13.81
N SER A 958 45.32 49.89 14.74
CA SER A 958 44.52 49.73 15.96
C SER A 958 44.22 51.06 16.66
N THR A 959 43.14 51.06 17.44
CA THR A 959 42.68 52.17 18.26
C THR A 959 42.87 51.82 19.74
N TRP A 960 43.38 52.76 20.52
CA TRP A 960 43.81 52.53 21.90
C TRP A 960 43.20 53.57 22.83
N ARG A 961 42.96 53.16 24.08
CA ARG A 961 42.68 54.05 25.20
C ARG A 961 43.76 53.89 26.24
N LEU A 962 44.31 55.02 26.69
CA LEU A 962 45.28 55.09 27.77
C LEU A 962 44.70 55.91 28.91
N GLU A 963 44.77 55.36 30.12
CA GLU A 963 44.21 55.96 31.33
C GLU A 963 45.25 56.01 32.45
N VAL A 964 45.41 57.18 33.08
CA VAL A 964 46.33 57.45 34.19
C VAL A 964 45.49 58.04 35.34
N ASN A 965 44.63 57.20 35.90
CA ASN A 965 43.60 57.58 36.88
C ASN A 965 43.93 57.16 38.33
N GLY A 966 45.17 56.71 38.60
CA GLY A 966 45.60 56.35 39.95
C GLY A 966 45.65 57.55 40.91
N VAL A 967 45.81 57.29 42.22
CA VAL A 967 45.87 58.32 43.28
C VAL A 967 46.97 59.37 42.99
N ASP A 968 48.15 58.91 42.57
CA ASP A 968 49.28 59.76 42.16
C ASP A 968 49.17 60.22 40.69
N GLY A 969 48.12 59.79 39.99
CA GLY A 969 47.87 60.09 38.58
C GLY A 969 47.86 61.58 38.25
N PRO A 970 47.19 62.46 39.02
CA PRO A 970 47.25 63.92 38.79
C PRO A 970 48.67 64.49 38.79
N LEU A 971 49.54 64.04 39.70
CA LEU A 971 50.93 64.49 39.81
C LEU A 971 51.77 63.99 38.62
N HIS A 972 51.71 62.69 38.33
CA HIS A 972 52.47 62.07 37.24
C HIS A 972 52.05 62.58 35.85
N ARG A 973 50.77 62.95 35.68
CA ARG A 973 50.26 63.53 34.42
C ARG A 973 50.82 64.91 34.14
N GLN A 974 51.03 65.73 35.16
CA GLN A 974 51.54 67.09 34.98
C GLN A 974 53.03 67.11 34.58
N THR A 975 53.82 66.14 35.05
CA THR A 975 55.26 66.03 34.72
C THR A 975 55.54 65.23 33.44
N LEU A 976 54.50 64.67 32.81
CA LEU A 976 54.62 63.87 31.59
C LEU A 976 55.06 64.76 30.41
N SER A 977 56.12 64.39 29.73
CA SER A 977 56.57 65.08 28.51
C SER A 977 56.06 64.41 27.22
N ASP A 978 55.96 63.08 27.21
CA ASP A 978 55.47 62.28 26.09
C ASP A 978 55.00 60.90 26.58
N VAL A 979 54.44 60.09 25.68
CA VAL A 979 54.23 58.64 25.84
C VAL A 979 54.87 57.95 24.66
N ILE A 980 55.88 57.11 24.91
CA ILE A 980 56.57 56.34 23.88
C ILE A 980 55.97 54.94 23.84
N ILE A 981 55.30 54.62 22.73
CA ILE A 981 54.69 53.33 22.47
C ILE A 981 55.65 52.53 21.58
N THR A 982 56.16 51.41 22.09
CA THR A 982 56.99 50.48 21.34
C THR A 982 56.13 49.34 20.84
N VAL A 983 55.88 49.28 19.53
CA VAL A 983 55.12 48.23 18.88
C VAL A 983 56.09 47.28 18.19
N ARG A 984 56.17 46.03 18.67
CA ARG A 984 56.83 44.94 17.95
C ARG A 984 55.77 44.18 17.19
N TYR A 985 55.93 44.03 15.88
CA TYR A 985 54.95 43.34 15.04
C TYR A 985 55.65 42.53 13.94
N THR A 986 54.90 41.63 13.34
CA THR A 986 55.32 40.84 12.18
C THR A 986 54.50 41.23 10.95
N ALA A 987 55.08 41.15 9.76
CA ALA A 987 54.39 41.45 8.51
C ALA A 987 54.80 40.52 7.35
N ARG A 988 53.97 40.48 6.30
CA ARG A 988 54.24 39.80 5.02
C ARG A 988 54.43 40.83 3.91
N THR A 989 55.15 40.46 2.85
CA THR A 989 55.38 41.33 1.68
C THR A 989 54.32 41.11 0.60
N GLY A 990 53.61 42.17 0.20
CA GLY A 990 52.55 42.16 -0.81
C GLY A 990 53.03 42.47 -2.24
N GLY A 991 54.36 42.56 -2.44
CA GLY A 991 54.98 42.85 -3.73
C GLY A 991 54.93 44.33 -4.15
N SER A 992 55.57 44.63 -5.29
CA SER A 992 55.75 46.00 -5.79
C SER A 992 54.44 46.72 -6.03
N VAL A 993 53.40 46.01 -6.48
CA VAL A 993 52.14 46.66 -6.85
C VAL A 993 51.35 47.15 -5.64
N LEU A 994 51.43 46.45 -4.51
CA LEU A 994 50.84 46.92 -3.26
C LEU A 994 51.65 48.13 -2.72
N ALA A 995 52.98 48.07 -2.82
CA ALA A 995 53.87 49.16 -2.41
C ALA A 995 53.65 50.45 -3.22
N GLU A 996 53.53 50.36 -4.54
CA GLU A 996 53.20 51.51 -5.40
C GLU A 996 51.81 52.09 -5.10
N THR A 997 50.84 51.22 -4.78
CA THR A 997 49.49 51.65 -4.40
C THR A 997 49.52 52.46 -3.10
N ALA A 998 50.27 51.99 -2.09
CA ALA A 998 50.46 52.72 -0.83
C ALA A 998 51.12 54.08 -1.08
N LYS A 999 52.28 54.11 -1.76
CA LYS A 999 53.02 55.35 -2.07
C LYS A 999 52.17 56.37 -2.82
N ASN A 1000 51.46 55.94 -3.86
CA ASN A 1000 50.62 56.82 -4.67
C ASN A 1000 49.43 57.38 -3.91
N THR A 1001 48.83 56.59 -3.03
CA THR A 1001 47.68 57.03 -2.22
C THR A 1001 48.14 58.00 -1.14
N LEU A 1002 49.21 57.65 -0.42
CA LEU A 1002 49.80 58.49 0.63
C LEU A 1002 50.34 59.83 0.08
N GLY A 1003 51.02 59.80 -1.06
CA GLY A 1003 51.60 60.99 -1.70
C GLY A 1003 50.57 61.95 -2.29
N LYS A 1004 49.31 61.54 -2.47
CA LYS A 1004 48.22 62.40 -2.96
C LYS A 1004 47.43 63.09 -1.84
N GLN A 1005 47.51 62.59 -0.61
CA GLN A 1005 46.75 63.11 0.53
C GLN A 1005 47.53 64.20 1.27
N GLN A 1006 46.91 65.38 1.46
CA GLN A 1006 47.34 66.34 2.47
C GLN A 1006 46.67 65.98 3.80
N ARG A 1007 47.46 65.84 4.86
CA ARG A 1007 46.95 65.47 6.20
C ARG A 1007 46.93 66.65 7.13
N ASP A 1008 45.90 66.75 7.96
CA ASP A 1008 45.94 67.62 9.12
C ASP A 1008 46.83 66.96 10.18
N THR A 1009 47.93 67.63 10.52
CA THR A 1009 48.85 67.21 11.58
C THR A 1009 48.84 68.27 12.66
N ALA A 1010 48.94 67.87 13.92
CA ALA A 1010 49.07 68.76 15.04
C ALA A 1010 50.53 68.78 15.53
N TRP A 1011 50.99 69.92 16.02
CA TRP A 1011 52.32 70.07 16.62
C TRP A 1011 52.21 70.79 17.95
N PHE A 1012 52.97 70.33 18.94
CA PHE A 1012 53.01 70.90 20.28
C PHE A 1012 54.12 71.95 20.38
N LEU A 1013 53.77 73.18 20.79
CA LEU A 1013 54.69 74.27 21.07
C LEU A 1013 54.64 74.63 22.55
N ASN A 1014 55.75 74.51 23.27
CA ASN A 1014 55.90 74.90 24.66
C ASN A 1014 56.48 76.32 24.72
N LEU A 1015 55.68 77.32 25.06
CA LEU A 1015 56.11 78.72 24.92
C LEU A 1015 57.27 79.11 25.86
N ALA A 1016 57.38 78.50 27.03
CA ALA A 1016 58.50 78.73 27.94
C ALA A 1016 59.83 78.14 27.43
N THR A 1017 59.76 77.02 26.71
CA THR A 1017 60.96 76.32 26.21
C THR A 1017 61.33 76.81 24.81
N ASP A 1018 60.35 76.89 23.91
CA ASP A 1018 60.54 77.21 22.49
C ASP A 1018 60.76 78.71 22.22
N PHE A 1019 60.36 79.57 23.18
CA PHE A 1019 60.43 81.03 23.09
C PHE A 1019 60.88 81.68 24.42
N SER A 1020 61.92 81.11 25.07
CA SER A 1020 62.38 81.48 26.42
C SER A 1020 62.53 82.97 26.69
N ASP A 1021 63.22 83.73 25.82
CA ASP A 1021 63.50 85.15 26.05
C ASP A 1021 62.20 85.98 26.02
N ARG A 1022 61.30 85.63 25.09
CA ARG A 1022 60.02 86.31 24.92
C ARG A 1022 59.04 85.93 26.03
N TRP A 1023 59.10 84.67 26.47
CA TRP A 1023 58.37 84.17 27.63
C TRP A 1023 58.77 84.90 28.91
N GLN A 1024 60.06 85.08 29.18
CA GLN A 1024 60.53 85.84 30.34
C GLN A 1024 60.08 87.30 30.29
N ALA A 1025 60.17 87.95 29.13
CA ALA A 1025 59.66 89.31 28.95
C ALA A 1025 58.15 89.42 29.23
N PHE A 1026 57.37 88.45 28.74
CA PHE A 1026 55.94 88.35 29.01
C PHE A 1026 55.64 88.15 30.51
N MET A 1027 56.36 87.27 31.21
CA MET A 1027 56.15 87.02 32.64
C MET A 1027 56.54 88.22 33.51
N ASN A 1028 57.47 89.07 33.07
CA ASN A 1028 57.82 90.32 33.75
C ASN A 1028 56.75 91.41 33.58
N LYS A 1029 56.15 91.51 32.40
CA LYS A 1029 55.10 92.50 32.10
C LYS A 1029 54.01 91.92 31.18
N PRO A 1030 53.04 91.14 31.73
CA PRO A 1030 52.09 90.40 30.90
C PRO A 1030 51.09 91.29 30.15
N SER A 1031 50.96 92.57 30.54
CA SER A 1031 50.16 93.57 29.83
C SER A 1031 50.65 93.85 28.41
N ASP A 1032 51.92 93.61 28.11
CA ASP A 1032 52.52 93.94 26.82
C ASP A 1032 52.25 92.84 25.76
N GLY A 1033 51.83 91.65 26.22
CA GLY A 1033 51.56 90.47 25.41
C GLY A 1033 52.82 89.70 24.99
N LEU A 1034 52.63 88.43 24.64
CA LEU A 1034 53.68 87.57 24.13
C LEU A 1034 53.70 87.59 22.61
N VAL A 1035 54.76 88.13 22.01
CA VAL A 1035 54.94 88.17 20.55
C VAL A 1035 55.77 86.97 20.11
N LEU A 1036 55.23 86.06 19.29
CA LEU A 1036 55.89 84.81 18.86
C LEU A 1036 55.85 84.66 17.33
N SER A 1037 56.88 84.06 16.75
CA SER A 1037 56.99 83.81 15.29
C SER A 1037 57.27 82.33 15.10
N VAL A 1038 56.31 81.59 14.53
CA VAL A 1038 56.45 80.14 14.33
C VAL A 1038 57.14 79.87 12.99
N GLU A 1039 58.36 79.35 13.04
CA GLU A 1039 59.14 79.02 11.85
C GLU A 1039 58.59 77.75 11.18
N ARG A 1040 58.54 77.73 9.84
CA ARG A 1040 58.11 76.55 9.08
C ARG A 1040 58.99 75.32 9.38
N SER A 1041 60.29 75.52 9.60
CA SER A 1041 61.25 74.46 9.93
C SER A 1041 60.92 73.73 11.23
N ARG A 1042 60.19 74.36 12.16
CA ARG A 1042 59.75 73.74 13.42
C ARG A 1042 58.54 72.80 13.24
N LEU A 1043 57.93 72.79 12.05
CA LEU A 1043 56.78 71.95 11.71
C LEU A 1043 57.19 70.88 10.69
N PRO A 1044 57.40 69.61 11.11
CA PRO A 1044 57.85 68.55 10.22
C PRO A 1044 56.94 68.33 9.02
N GLN A 1045 57.52 68.24 7.82
CA GLN A 1045 56.80 67.96 6.57
C GLN A 1045 55.63 68.94 6.26
N ALA A 1046 55.68 70.16 6.80
CA ALA A 1046 54.68 71.19 6.52
C ALA A 1046 54.61 71.51 5.02
N SER A 1047 53.46 71.21 4.41
CA SER A 1047 53.17 71.45 2.99
C SER A 1047 52.56 72.82 2.73
N SER A 1048 52.05 73.49 3.76
CA SER A 1048 51.49 74.85 3.72
C SER A 1048 52.23 75.82 4.63
N ASN A 1049 52.40 77.08 4.20
CA ASN A 1049 53.00 78.16 5.02
C ASN A 1049 52.00 78.78 6.02
N LYS A 1050 50.99 78.03 6.43
CA LYS A 1050 49.90 78.49 7.29
C LYS A 1050 49.54 77.43 8.31
N VAL A 1051 49.17 77.89 9.49
CA VAL A 1051 48.53 77.09 10.55
C VAL A 1051 47.02 77.22 10.41
N THR A 1052 46.33 76.08 10.43
CA THR A 1052 44.90 75.91 10.18
C THR A 1052 44.06 75.92 11.46
N GLY A 1053 44.69 75.79 12.62
CA GLY A 1053 44.02 75.77 13.92
C GLY A 1053 44.98 75.87 15.09
N VAL A 1054 44.46 76.30 16.24
CA VAL A 1054 45.22 76.51 17.48
C VAL A 1054 44.40 76.04 18.68
N TYR A 1055 45.06 75.29 19.56
CA TYR A 1055 44.60 74.93 20.90
C TYR A 1055 45.43 75.67 21.94
N LEU A 1056 44.78 76.21 22.97
CA LEU A 1056 45.45 76.84 24.11
C LEU A 1056 45.35 75.96 25.35
N HIS A 1057 46.50 75.64 25.94
CA HIS A 1057 46.61 74.92 27.21
C HIS A 1057 47.56 75.67 28.16
N TYR A 1058 47.25 75.63 29.45
CA TYR A 1058 48.08 76.21 30.50
C TYR A 1058 48.65 75.09 31.37
N GLU A 1059 49.97 75.09 31.55
CA GLU A 1059 50.62 74.28 32.58
C GLU A 1059 50.79 75.16 33.82
N LEU A 1060 50.03 74.87 34.88
CA LEU A 1060 50.00 75.65 36.12
C LEU A 1060 51.13 75.21 37.07
N VAL A 1061 51.47 76.06 38.04
CA VAL A 1061 52.32 75.65 39.17
C VAL A 1061 51.52 74.85 40.20
N ASP A 1062 52.21 74.18 41.11
CA ASP A 1062 51.57 73.40 42.18
C ASP A 1062 50.85 74.38 43.12
N GLU A 1063 49.53 74.21 43.27
CA GLU A 1063 48.63 75.12 44.02
C GLU A 1063 48.62 76.57 43.50
N PRO A 1064 47.97 76.86 42.34
CA PRO A 1064 47.88 78.22 41.83
C PRO A 1064 47.08 79.11 42.80
N VAL A 1065 47.56 80.34 42.99
CA VAL A 1065 46.97 81.33 43.92
C VAL A 1065 45.60 81.84 43.44
N ASP A 1066 45.33 81.78 42.13
CA ASP A 1066 44.07 82.22 41.51
C ASP A 1066 43.43 81.14 40.62
N ASP A 1067 42.11 81.17 40.44
CA ASP A 1067 41.44 80.42 39.36
C ASP A 1067 41.84 80.99 37.99
N PHE A 1068 42.93 80.42 37.48
CA PHE A 1068 43.56 80.75 36.21
C PHE A 1068 43.05 79.88 35.05
N SER A 1069 42.38 78.76 35.37
CA SER A 1069 42.00 77.72 34.41
C SER A 1069 41.04 78.18 33.31
N ARG A 1070 40.29 79.27 33.56
CA ARG A 1070 39.28 79.83 32.64
C ARG A 1070 39.73 81.11 31.91
N GLN A 1071 40.95 81.57 32.17
CA GLN A 1071 41.44 82.85 31.68
C GLN A 1071 41.70 82.79 30.16
N ALA A 1072 40.87 83.48 29.37
CA ALA A 1072 41.05 83.52 27.91
C ALA A 1072 42.25 84.38 27.48
N MET A 1073 42.79 84.08 26.30
CA MET A 1073 43.77 84.92 25.61
C MET A 1073 43.24 85.39 24.26
N THR A 1074 43.70 86.54 23.82
CA THR A 1074 43.46 87.05 22.48
C THR A 1074 44.71 86.84 21.64
N LEU A 1075 44.59 86.11 20.54
CA LEU A 1075 45.62 85.92 19.53
C LEU A 1075 45.37 86.89 18.37
N SER A 1076 46.33 87.78 18.09
CA SER A 1076 46.33 88.63 16.90
C SER A 1076 47.48 88.25 15.97
N ALA A 1077 47.21 88.27 14.67
CA ALA A 1077 48.20 88.02 13.64
C ALA A 1077 47.94 88.95 12.43
N PRO A 1078 48.96 89.34 11.66
CA PRO A 1078 48.81 90.21 10.50
C PRO A 1078 47.73 89.70 9.53
N GLY A 1079 46.75 90.56 9.20
CA GLY A 1079 45.66 90.25 8.28
C GLY A 1079 44.50 89.42 8.86
N GLN A 1080 44.49 89.11 10.16
CA GLN A 1080 43.41 88.39 10.85
C GLN A 1080 42.76 89.29 11.91
N ARG A 1081 41.45 89.12 12.14
CA ARG A 1081 40.77 89.73 13.31
C ARG A 1081 41.31 89.09 14.60
N GLU A 1082 41.23 89.82 15.71
CA GLU A 1082 41.57 89.28 17.03
C GLU A 1082 40.76 88.00 17.34
N ILE A 1083 41.47 86.91 17.62
CA ILE A 1083 40.88 85.59 17.90
C ILE A 1083 40.93 85.35 19.40
N GLN A 1084 39.76 85.21 20.04
CA GLN A 1084 39.71 84.81 21.43
C GLN A 1084 39.92 83.28 21.56
N LEU A 1085 41.03 82.89 22.17
CA LEU A 1085 41.37 81.53 22.57
C LEU A 1085 40.92 81.31 24.01
N LYS A 1086 39.99 80.37 24.22
CA LYS A 1086 39.66 79.91 25.57
C LYS A 1086 40.51 78.67 25.88
N PRO A 1087 41.12 78.56 27.07
CA PRO A 1087 41.82 77.34 27.49
C PRO A 1087 40.90 76.14 27.35
N GLY A 1088 41.43 75.02 26.84
CA GLY A 1088 40.64 73.81 26.65
C GLY A 1088 39.78 73.79 25.38
N SER A 1089 39.74 74.87 24.58
CA SER A 1089 38.94 74.97 23.35
C SER A 1089 39.81 75.02 22.09
N PHE A 1090 39.42 74.25 21.07
CA PHE A 1090 40.12 74.22 19.79
C PHE A 1090 39.49 75.20 18.80
N LYS A 1091 40.32 76.08 18.23
CA LYS A 1091 39.90 77.01 17.19
C LYS A 1091 40.44 76.55 15.84
N THR A 1092 39.55 76.19 14.93
CA THR A 1092 39.85 75.70 13.58
C THR A 1092 39.49 76.72 12.50
N GLY A 1093 39.92 76.47 11.25
CA GLY A 1093 39.65 77.36 10.12
C GLY A 1093 40.48 78.65 10.13
N LEU A 1094 41.55 78.65 10.92
CA LEU A 1094 42.48 79.77 11.01
C LEU A 1094 43.41 79.77 9.79
N THR A 1095 43.98 80.92 9.46
CA THR A 1095 45.01 81.04 8.41
C THR A 1095 46.15 81.91 8.94
N LEU A 1096 46.79 81.41 9.98
CA LEU A 1096 47.89 82.11 10.64
C LEU A 1096 49.19 81.92 9.84
N PRO A 1097 49.93 82.98 9.49
CA PRO A 1097 51.14 82.86 8.69
C PRO A 1097 52.28 82.22 9.48
N LEU A 1098 53.08 81.39 8.81
CA LEU A 1098 54.36 80.88 9.31
C LEU A 1098 55.52 81.75 8.83
N PHE A 1099 56.60 81.82 9.61
CA PHE A 1099 57.83 82.49 9.23
C PHE A 1099 58.72 81.57 8.38
N GLU A 1100 59.21 82.07 7.25
CA GLU A 1100 60.04 81.30 6.30
C GLU A 1100 61.41 81.97 6.06
N GLN A 1101 61.48 83.31 5.96
CA GLN A 1101 62.67 84.18 6.05
C GLN A 1101 62.25 85.67 5.85
N GLY A 1102 62.94 86.65 6.46
CA GLY A 1102 62.66 88.11 6.32
C GLY A 1102 62.45 88.85 7.67
N ASP A 1103 61.85 90.05 7.65
CA ASP A 1103 61.49 90.79 8.89
C ASP A 1103 60.35 90.05 9.63
N PRO A 1104 60.58 89.54 10.85
CA PRO A 1104 59.58 88.80 11.61
C PRO A 1104 58.34 89.64 11.98
N ALA A 1105 58.40 90.97 11.90
CA ALA A 1105 57.28 91.85 12.24
C ALA A 1105 56.01 91.56 11.41
N ASN A 1106 56.14 91.12 10.15
CA ASN A 1106 55.00 90.85 9.25
C ASN A 1106 54.38 89.44 9.39
N THR A 1107 54.94 88.58 10.26
CA THR A 1107 54.42 87.22 10.52
C THR A 1107 54.29 86.92 12.01
N ALA A 1108 54.58 87.88 12.88
CA ALA A 1108 54.52 87.73 14.32
C ALA A 1108 53.08 87.60 14.81
N TRP A 1109 52.85 86.58 15.64
CA TRP A 1109 51.62 86.37 16.38
C TRP A 1109 51.75 87.05 17.74
N LYS A 1110 50.71 87.73 18.21
CA LYS A 1110 50.71 88.37 19.52
C LYS A 1110 49.60 87.77 20.39
N LEU A 1111 49.99 87.21 21.53
CA LEU A 1111 49.10 86.59 22.51
C LEU A 1111 48.90 87.55 23.70
N MET A 1112 47.67 87.97 23.96
CA MET A 1112 47.31 88.96 24.98
C MET A 1112 46.35 88.37 26.03
N PRO A 1113 46.49 88.69 27.32
CA PRO A 1113 45.48 88.35 28.34
C PRO A 1113 44.12 89.01 28.05
N ALA A 1114 43.05 88.23 27.90
CA ALA A 1114 41.70 88.77 27.72
C ALA A 1114 41.04 89.09 29.07
N GLY A 1115 40.99 90.38 29.47
CA GLY A 1115 40.32 90.80 30.71
C GLY A 1115 41.24 91.09 31.91
N GLY A 1116 42.55 91.22 31.71
CA GLY A 1116 43.50 91.70 32.72
C GLY A 1116 44.75 90.82 32.88
N ALA A 1117 45.92 91.46 33.04
CA ALA A 1117 47.22 90.80 33.10
C ALA A 1117 47.63 90.30 34.51
N ALA A 1118 46.93 90.72 35.57
CA ALA A 1118 47.36 90.53 36.96
C ALA A 1118 47.51 89.06 37.40
N LYS A 1119 46.74 88.15 36.78
CA LYS A 1119 46.76 86.72 37.12
C LYS A 1119 47.93 85.96 36.48
N PHE A 1120 48.59 86.51 35.45
CA PHE A 1120 49.71 85.88 34.74
C PHE A 1120 51.00 86.15 35.52
N SER A 1121 51.33 85.27 36.47
CA SER A 1121 52.54 85.37 37.29
C SER A 1121 53.22 84.02 37.44
N THR A 1122 54.49 84.02 37.83
CA THR A 1122 55.26 82.80 38.12
C THR A 1122 54.70 81.99 39.29
N ARG A 1123 53.76 82.55 40.05
CA ARG A 1123 53.03 81.85 41.13
C ARG A 1123 51.77 81.14 40.66
N ASN A 1124 51.36 81.32 39.41
CA ASN A 1124 50.17 80.67 38.85
C ASN A 1124 50.49 79.80 37.61
N LEU A 1125 51.50 80.16 36.81
CA LEU A 1125 51.73 79.59 35.49
C LEU A 1125 53.19 79.13 35.31
N ARG A 1126 53.41 77.86 34.93
CA ARG A 1126 54.71 77.32 34.51
C ARG A 1126 55.00 77.65 33.04
N THR A 1127 54.05 77.35 32.16
CA THR A 1127 54.15 77.62 30.72
C THR A 1127 52.78 77.68 30.05
N ILE A 1128 52.74 78.20 28.83
CA ILE A 1128 51.61 78.08 27.91
C ILE A 1128 52.01 77.05 26.86
N ALA A 1129 51.15 76.05 26.63
CA ALA A 1129 51.27 75.12 25.53
C ALA A 1129 50.29 75.49 24.42
N LEU A 1130 50.80 75.67 23.21
CA LEU A 1130 49.99 75.85 21.99
C LEU A 1130 50.07 74.60 21.13
N VAL A 1131 48.94 73.94 20.88
CA VAL A 1131 48.87 72.89 19.85
C VAL A 1131 48.40 73.51 18.55
N VAL A 1132 49.26 73.53 17.55
CA VAL A 1132 48.97 74.12 16.23
C VAL A 1132 48.69 73.03 15.21
N THR A 1133 47.66 73.17 14.40
CA THR A 1133 47.41 72.25 13.27
C THR A 1133 47.86 72.84 11.94
N TYR A 1134 48.40 72.00 11.07
CA TYR A 1134 48.95 72.39 9.77
C TYR A 1134 48.83 71.23 8.78
N LYS A 1135 48.92 71.53 7.48
CA LYS A 1135 48.85 70.51 6.45
C LYS A 1135 50.22 69.88 6.19
N THR A 1136 50.34 68.56 6.29
CA THR A 1136 51.54 67.80 5.91
C THR A 1136 51.34 67.02 4.62
N LYS A 1137 52.45 66.75 3.93
CA LYS A 1137 52.50 65.85 2.78
C LYS A 1137 53.72 64.92 2.94
N PRO A 1138 53.54 63.59 3.03
CA PRO A 1138 54.66 62.67 3.17
C PRO A 1138 55.55 62.68 1.91
N SER A 1139 56.86 62.69 2.10
CA SER A 1139 57.87 62.50 1.04
C SER A 1139 58.41 61.08 1.12
N PHE A 1140 58.23 60.29 0.05
CA PHE A 1140 58.67 58.89 -0.07
C PHE A 1140 59.96 58.74 -0.86
#